data_AF-A0A1B6BYL1-F1
#
_entry.id   AF-A0A1B6BYL1-F1
#
_cell.length_a   1.000
_cell.length_b   1.000
_cell.length_c   1.000
_cell.angle_alpha   90.00
_cell.angle_beta   90.00
_cell.angle_gamma   90.00
#
_symmetry.space_group_name_H-M   'P 1'
#
loop_
_entity.id
_entity.type
_entity.pdbx_description
1 polymer ?
#
loop_
_entity_poly.entity_id
_entity_poly.type
_entity_poly.pdbx_seq_one_letter_code
_entity_poly.pdbx_strand_id
1 'polypeptide(L)'
;MGSLFRSEEMTLCQLFLQSEAAYACVSELGELGLVQFRDLNPEVNAFQRKFVNEVRRCDEMERKLRYLEKEIKKDGIPMLDTGENPEAPQPREMIDLEATFEKLESELREVNQNAEALKRNFLELTELKHILRKTQVFFDEQEGGLNSTESMTRALISDDAIARQTNAGSVQLGFVAGVILRERIPAFERMLWRACRGNVFLRQAEIENALEDPSTGDQVLKSVFIIFFQGDQLKTRVKKICEGFRATLYPCPEAPADRREMAMGVMTRIEDLNTVLGQTQDHRHRVLIAAAKHIKNWFVNVRKIKAIYHTLNLFNLDVTQKCLIAECWVPVLDIEVIQLALRRGTERSGSSVPPILNRMDTFEDPPTYNRTNKFTHGFQVLIDAYGVANYREVNPAPYTIITFPFLFAVMFGDVGHGLLIALFAGWMVMREKPLAAKKSDNEIWNIFFGGRYIIFLMGVFSIYTGLIYNDMFARSLNIFGSHWKINFNKSDFIRFADQNVKEIELDPATADYIQTPYPFGIDPIWQTASNKIRFLNAFKMKLSIIIGVLHMLFGVALSLWNMRYFKKQTDIYTQFIPQVVFLVFLFLYMVFLMFFKWIFYGPMEDLPNGPACAPSILITFINMVLFKAGSTPSDCITPYMFPGQYGIQMCLVLIALLCVPWMLFAKPYLVMKSRKKRTSSTEQSPWYRRKW
;
A
#
# COMPACT_ATOMS: atom_id res chain seq x y z
N MET A 1 12.91 -30.13 7.81
CA MET A 1 12.29 -28.82 8.06
C MET A 1 13.38 -27.92 8.64
N GLY A 2 13.82 -26.89 7.90
CA GLY A 2 14.75 -25.91 8.45
C GLY A 2 14.06 -25.10 9.56
N SER A 3 14.78 -24.81 10.63
CA SER A 3 14.21 -24.15 11.80
C SER A 3 14.13 -22.64 11.56
N LEU A 4 12.95 -22.03 11.70
CA LEU A 4 12.73 -20.56 11.67
C LEU A 4 13.63 -19.78 12.66
N PHE A 5 14.27 -20.47 13.60
CA PHE A 5 15.19 -19.92 14.58
C PHE A 5 16.42 -19.21 13.97
N ARG A 6 16.90 -19.65 12.80
CA ARG A 6 18.04 -19.04 12.08
C ARG A 6 17.79 -19.07 10.58
N SER A 7 18.56 -18.26 9.85
CA SER A 7 18.56 -18.33 8.39
C SER A 7 19.04 -19.69 7.89
N GLU A 8 18.51 -20.07 6.72
CA GLU A 8 18.92 -21.27 6.00
C GLU A 8 20.40 -21.21 5.58
N GLU A 9 21.01 -22.39 5.47
CA GLU A 9 22.37 -22.49 4.92
C GLU A 9 22.33 -22.29 3.40
N MET A 10 23.27 -21.50 2.90
CA MET A 10 23.34 -21.02 1.52
C MET A 10 24.71 -21.38 0.97
N THR A 11 24.72 -21.77 -0.30
CA THR A 11 25.94 -22.07 -1.03
C THR A 11 25.92 -21.34 -2.35
N LEU A 12 27.07 -20.77 -2.73
CA LEU A 12 27.25 -20.24 -4.07
C LEU A 12 27.45 -21.40 -5.03
N CYS A 13 26.62 -21.45 -6.06
CA CYS A 13 26.73 -22.44 -7.11
C CYS A 13 27.01 -21.76 -8.44
N GLN A 14 27.93 -22.35 -9.21
CA GLN A 14 28.19 -21.99 -10.59
C GLN A 14 27.42 -22.95 -11.50
N LEU A 15 26.67 -22.38 -12.43
CA LEU A 15 25.80 -23.08 -13.34
C LEU A 15 26.34 -22.93 -14.76
N PHE A 16 26.52 -24.06 -15.45
CA PHE A 16 26.87 -24.10 -16.87
C PHE A 16 25.65 -24.54 -17.68
N LEU A 17 25.16 -23.64 -18.54
CA LEU A 17 24.02 -23.88 -19.41
C LEU A 17 24.45 -23.78 -20.88
N GLN A 18 23.99 -24.73 -21.70
CA GLN A 18 24.10 -24.57 -23.15
C GLN A 18 23.11 -23.51 -23.65
N SER A 19 23.49 -22.73 -24.67
CA SER A 19 22.66 -21.62 -25.18
C SER A 19 21.24 -22.03 -25.59
N GLU A 20 21.05 -23.25 -26.11
CA GLU A 20 19.74 -23.76 -26.55
C GLU A 20 18.84 -24.17 -25.37
N ALA A 21 19.42 -24.75 -24.32
CA ALA A 21 18.69 -25.19 -23.13
C ALA A 21 18.48 -24.06 -22.10
N ALA A 22 19.24 -22.96 -22.21
CA ALA A 22 19.27 -21.90 -21.20
C ALA A 22 17.89 -21.29 -20.93
N TYR A 23 17.10 -21.02 -21.97
CA TYR A 23 15.76 -20.45 -21.80
C TYR A 23 14.83 -21.38 -20.98
N ALA A 24 14.76 -22.65 -21.36
CA ALA A 24 13.93 -23.64 -20.68
C ALA A 24 14.39 -23.91 -19.24
N CYS A 25 15.71 -23.99 -19.02
CA CYS A 25 16.26 -24.17 -17.68
C CYS A 25 15.95 -22.99 -16.77
N VAL A 26 16.14 -21.75 -17.24
CA VAL A 26 15.82 -20.55 -16.45
C VAL A 26 14.33 -20.43 -16.19
N SER A 27 13.47 -20.85 -17.12
CA SER A 27 12.03 -20.93 -16.91
C SER A 27 11.67 -21.87 -15.75
N GLU A 28 12.18 -23.10 -15.75
CA GLU A 28 11.93 -24.07 -14.66
C GLU A 28 12.49 -23.58 -13.32
N LEU A 29 13.67 -22.95 -13.32
CA LEU A 29 14.24 -22.32 -12.13
C LEU A 29 13.36 -21.17 -11.61
N GLY A 30 12.74 -20.41 -12.52
CA GLY A 30 11.83 -19.32 -12.21
C GLY A 30 10.52 -19.80 -11.57
N GLU A 31 9.94 -20.90 -12.05
CA GLU A 31 8.74 -21.52 -11.44
C GLU A 31 9.03 -22.06 -10.03
N LEU A 32 10.26 -22.52 -9.79
CA LEU A 32 10.69 -23.03 -8.50
C LEU A 32 11.03 -21.91 -7.50
N GLY A 33 11.63 -20.81 -7.95
CA GLY A 33 11.78 -19.57 -7.17
C GLY A 33 12.75 -19.65 -5.97
N LEU A 34 13.71 -20.59 -5.97
CA LEU A 34 14.68 -20.77 -4.86
C LEU A 34 16.10 -20.26 -5.18
N VAL A 35 16.31 -19.71 -6.37
CA VAL A 35 17.64 -19.34 -6.89
C VAL A 35 17.74 -17.82 -7.01
N GLN A 36 18.81 -17.24 -6.45
CA GLN A 36 19.13 -15.83 -6.63
C GLN A 36 20.37 -15.69 -7.51
N PHE A 37 20.22 -15.14 -8.72
CA PHE A 37 21.33 -14.91 -9.63
C PHE A 37 22.15 -13.68 -9.24
N ARG A 38 23.46 -13.79 -9.40
CA ARG A 38 24.42 -12.69 -9.30
C ARG A 38 24.62 -12.06 -10.68
N ASP A 39 24.78 -10.74 -10.72
CA ASP A 39 25.22 -10.06 -11.94
C ASP A 39 26.72 -10.30 -12.16
N LEU A 40 27.06 -11.04 -13.22
CA LEU A 40 28.45 -11.27 -13.62
C LEU A 40 29.00 -10.18 -14.52
N ASN A 41 28.15 -9.27 -15.02
CA ASN A 41 28.52 -8.20 -15.94
C ASN A 41 28.18 -6.80 -15.37
N PRO A 42 28.69 -6.42 -14.18
CA PRO A 42 28.37 -5.13 -13.58
C PRO A 42 29.00 -3.95 -14.33
N GLU A 43 30.12 -4.17 -15.02
CA GLU A 43 30.83 -3.13 -15.77
C GLU A 43 30.22 -2.88 -17.17
N VAL A 44 29.33 -3.77 -17.62
CA VAL A 44 28.73 -3.69 -18.95
C VAL A 44 27.41 -2.93 -18.87
N ASN A 45 27.30 -1.86 -19.65
CA ASN A 45 26.07 -1.08 -19.76
C ASN A 45 24.90 -1.95 -20.23
N ALA A 46 23.70 -1.64 -19.75
CA ALA A 46 22.48 -2.41 -20.06
C ALA A 46 22.27 -2.61 -21.57
N PHE A 47 22.58 -1.63 -22.42
CA PHE A 47 22.43 -1.70 -23.89
C PHE A 47 23.42 -2.61 -24.60
N GLN A 48 24.57 -2.90 -23.99
CA GLN A 48 25.62 -3.73 -24.58
C GLN A 48 25.43 -5.22 -24.26
N ARG A 49 24.46 -5.55 -23.40
CA ARG A 49 24.13 -6.94 -23.06
C ARG A 49 23.50 -7.64 -24.26
N LYS A 50 23.67 -8.96 -24.34
CA LYS A 50 23.31 -9.74 -25.53
C LYS A 50 21.80 -9.77 -25.81
N PHE A 51 20.97 -9.97 -24.78
CA PHE A 51 19.53 -10.19 -24.95
C PHE A 51 18.69 -8.90 -24.82
N VAL A 52 19.26 -7.74 -25.17
CA VAL A 52 18.59 -6.43 -25.03
C VAL A 52 17.49 -6.27 -26.07
N ASN A 53 17.71 -6.78 -27.28
CA ASN A 53 16.73 -6.68 -28.37
C ASN A 53 15.46 -7.47 -28.03
N GLU A 54 15.60 -8.64 -27.41
CA GLU A 54 14.51 -9.49 -26.95
C GLU A 54 13.73 -8.83 -25.80
N VAL A 55 14.42 -8.21 -24.84
CA VAL A 55 13.78 -7.44 -23.77
C VAL A 55 13.00 -6.26 -24.36
N ARG A 56 13.58 -5.54 -25.33
CA ARG A 56 12.90 -4.42 -26.02
C ARG A 56 11.66 -4.88 -26.79
N ARG A 57 11.71 -6.03 -27.47
CA ARG A 57 10.54 -6.64 -28.12
C ARG A 57 9.44 -6.96 -27.09
N CYS A 58 9.81 -7.53 -25.94
CA CYS A 58 8.87 -7.79 -24.86
C CYS A 58 8.26 -6.50 -24.29
N ASP A 59 9.05 -5.43 -24.13
CA ASP A 59 8.57 -4.11 -23.71
C ASP A 59 7.56 -3.52 -24.70
N GLU A 60 7.82 -3.69 -26.00
CA GLU A 60 6.89 -3.27 -27.04
C GLU A 60 5.58 -4.06 -27.00
N MET A 61 5.65 -5.39 -26.87
CA MET A 61 4.47 -6.23 -26.66
C MET A 61 3.68 -5.81 -25.41
N GLU A 62 4.38 -5.50 -24.30
CA GLU A 62 3.74 -4.99 -23.08
C GLU A 62 3.06 -3.63 -23.31
N ARG A 63 3.67 -2.74 -24.09
CA ARG A 63 3.07 -1.46 -24.50
C ARG A 63 1.77 -1.67 -25.29
N LYS A 64 1.77 -2.60 -26.26
CA LYS A 64 0.58 -2.96 -27.05
C LYS A 64 -0.53 -3.51 -26.15
N LEU A 65 -0.20 -4.42 -25.23
CA LEU A 65 -1.16 -4.97 -24.27
C LEU A 65 -1.74 -3.90 -23.32
N ARG A 66 -0.93 -2.94 -22.85
CA ARG A 66 -1.42 -1.81 -22.03
C ARG A 66 -2.38 -0.90 -22.80
N TYR A 67 -2.14 -0.69 -24.09
CA TYR A 67 -3.07 0.03 -24.96
C TYR A 67 -4.42 -0.71 -25.06
N LEU A 68 -4.39 -2.02 -25.34
CA LEU A 68 -5.60 -2.86 -25.36
C LEU A 68 -6.34 -2.84 -24.02
N GLU A 69 -5.63 -2.95 -22.90
CA GLU A 69 -6.22 -2.90 -21.55
C GLU A 69 -6.95 -1.57 -21.30
N LYS A 70 -6.37 -0.45 -21.75
CA LYS A 70 -6.96 0.88 -21.62
C LYS A 70 -8.25 1.00 -22.43
N GLU A 71 -8.28 0.48 -23.67
CA GLU A 71 -9.47 0.48 -24.53
C GLU A 71 -10.57 -0.42 -23.95
N ILE A 72 -10.24 -1.61 -23.44
CA ILE A 72 -11.20 -2.52 -22.79
C ILE A 72 -11.82 -1.87 -21.54
N LYS A 73 -11.00 -1.19 -20.73
CA LYS A 73 -11.48 -0.44 -19.54
C LYS A 73 -12.39 0.72 -19.92
N LYS A 74 -12.12 1.41 -21.04
CA LYS A 74 -12.94 2.51 -21.55
C LYS A 74 -14.34 2.04 -21.94
N ASP A 75 -14.47 0.85 -22.53
CA ASP A 75 -15.75 0.24 -22.92
C ASP A 75 -16.43 -0.51 -21.76
N GLY A 76 -15.86 -0.51 -20.55
CA GLY A 76 -16.47 -1.09 -19.35
C GLY A 76 -16.59 -2.62 -19.36
N ILE A 77 -15.83 -3.31 -20.21
CA ILE A 77 -15.91 -4.77 -20.36
C ILE A 77 -15.16 -5.44 -19.19
N PRO A 78 -15.81 -6.35 -18.43
CA PRO A 78 -15.15 -7.05 -17.33
C PRO A 78 -14.10 -8.04 -17.86
N MET A 79 -12.86 -7.90 -17.39
CA MET A 79 -11.77 -8.83 -17.73
C MET A 79 -11.85 -10.08 -16.86
N LEU A 80 -12.07 -11.24 -17.48
CA LEU A 80 -12.06 -12.52 -16.77
C LEU A 80 -10.65 -12.83 -16.23
N ASP A 81 -10.58 -13.17 -14.96
CA ASP A 81 -9.40 -13.81 -14.37
C ASP A 81 -9.64 -15.31 -14.35
N THR A 82 -8.89 -16.08 -15.13
CA THR A 82 -8.95 -17.55 -15.06
C THR A 82 -8.27 -18.07 -13.79
N GLY A 83 -7.47 -17.25 -13.09
CA GLY A 83 -6.76 -17.63 -11.86
C GLY A 83 -5.66 -18.69 -12.05
N GLU A 84 -5.51 -19.20 -13.27
CA GLU A 84 -4.46 -20.11 -13.68
C GLU A 84 -3.19 -19.31 -14.00
N ASN A 85 -2.06 -19.73 -13.43
CA ASN A 85 -0.75 -19.23 -13.83
C ASN A 85 -0.27 -20.06 -15.01
N PRO A 86 -0.30 -19.56 -16.26
CA PRO A 86 0.20 -20.30 -17.41
C PRO A 86 1.71 -20.55 -17.28
N GLU A 87 2.19 -21.68 -17.80
CA GLU A 87 3.63 -21.92 -17.95
C GLU A 87 4.26 -20.90 -18.91
N ALA A 88 5.56 -20.65 -18.76
CA ALA A 88 6.24 -19.74 -19.67
C ALA A 88 6.25 -20.32 -21.10
N PRO A 89 5.83 -19.54 -22.11
CA PRO A 89 5.79 -20.01 -23.49
C PRO A 89 7.20 -20.18 -24.07
N GLN A 90 7.33 -21.02 -25.10
CA GLN A 90 8.61 -21.19 -25.78
C GLN A 90 8.98 -19.93 -26.61
N PRO A 91 10.28 -19.69 -26.88
CA PRO A 91 10.70 -18.53 -27.68
C PRO A 91 10.10 -18.47 -29.09
N ARG A 92 9.69 -19.61 -29.66
CA ARG A 92 9.01 -19.68 -30.96
C ARG A 92 7.61 -19.04 -30.90
N GLU A 93 6.86 -19.33 -29.85
CA GLU A 93 5.51 -18.80 -29.63
C GLU A 93 5.52 -17.28 -29.38
N MET A 94 6.66 -16.71 -28.96
CA MET A 94 6.83 -15.26 -28.82
C MET A 94 6.58 -14.52 -30.15
N ILE A 95 7.02 -15.10 -31.27
CA ILE A 95 6.86 -14.49 -32.61
C ILE A 95 5.38 -14.50 -33.02
N ASP A 96 4.69 -15.61 -32.75
CA ASP A 96 3.26 -15.73 -33.03
C ASP A 96 2.46 -14.73 -32.16
N LEU A 97 2.79 -14.61 -30.88
CA LEU A 97 2.18 -13.64 -29.98
C LEU A 97 2.40 -12.20 -30.47
N GLU A 98 3.61 -11.86 -30.91
CA GLU A 98 3.90 -10.52 -31.44
C GLU A 98 3.05 -10.20 -32.67
N ALA A 99 2.95 -11.13 -33.61
CA ALA A 99 2.11 -10.97 -34.80
C ALA A 99 0.63 -10.80 -34.45
N THR A 100 0.12 -11.56 -33.47
CA THR A 100 -1.27 -11.40 -33.00
C THR A 100 -1.51 -10.05 -32.34
N PHE A 101 -0.58 -9.57 -31.51
CA PHE A 101 -0.73 -8.28 -30.83
C PHE A 101 -0.61 -7.09 -31.77
N GLU A 102 0.28 -7.17 -32.76
CA GLU A 102 0.39 -6.16 -33.80
C GLU A 102 -0.87 -6.08 -34.66
N LYS A 103 -1.41 -7.23 -35.06
CA LYS A 103 -2.67 -7.29 -35.79
C LYS A 103 -3.82 -6.68 -34.99
N LEU A 104 -3.98 -7.05 -33.72
CA LEU A 104 -5.04 -6.53 -32.86
C LEU A 104 -4.90 -5.02 -32.58
N GLU A 105 -3.68 -4.53 -32.37
CA GLU A 105 -3.42 -3.09 -32.20
C GLU A 105 -3.75 -2.32 -33.48
N SER A 106 -3.30 -2.81 -34.64
CA SER A 106 -3.55 -2.17 -35.92
C SER A 106 -5.04 -2.11 -36.23
N GLU A 107 -5.74 -3.23 -36.08
CA GLU A 107 -7.19 -3.33 -36.30
C GLU A 107 -7.96 -2.35 -35.40
N LEU A 108 -7.65 -2.31 -34.10
CA LEU A 108 -8.33 -1.41 -33.17
C LEU A 108 -8.00 0.06 -33.42
N ARG A 109 -6.76 0.38 -33.79
CA ARG A 109 -6.36 1.75 -34.09
C ARG A 109 -7.06 2.27 -35.35
N GLU A 110 -7.16 1.44 -36.38
CA GLU A 110 -7.87 1.77 -37.62
C GLU A 110 -9.37 1.93 -37.37
N VAL A 111 -9.99 0.99 -36.65
CA VAL A 111 -11.41 1.07 -36.28
C VAL A 111 -11.69 2.32 -35.44
N ASN A 112 -10.81 2.68 -34.50
CA ASN A 112 -10.98 3.88 -33.69
C ASN A 112 -10.85 5.18 -34.51
N GLN A 113 -9.88 5.26 -35.43
CA GLN A 113 -9.74 6.41 -36.33
C GLN A 113 -10.96 6.56 -37.25
N ASN A 114 -11.43 5.44 -37.82
CA ASN A 114 -12.62 5.43 -38.66
C ASN A 114 -13.88 5.79 -37.88
N ALA A 115 -14.02 5.30 -36.65
CA ALA A 115 -15.14 5.63 -35.77
C ALA A 115 -15.15 7.12 -35.40
N GLU A 116 -13.99 7.73 -35.11
CA GLU A 116 -13.87 9.17 -34.83
C GLU A 116 -14.26 10.01 -36.06
N ALA A 117 -13.77 9.63 -37.25
CA ALA A 117 -14.14 10.29 -38.50
C ALA A 117 -15.65 10.18 -38.80
N LEU A 118 -16.24 8.99 -38.59
CA LEU A 118 -17.68 8.77 -38.75
C LEU A 118 -18.49 9.57 -37.73
N LYS A 119 -18.08 9.62 -36.46
CA LYS A 119 -18.72 10.44 -35.42
C LYS A 119 -18.68 11.93 -35.77
N ARG A 120 -17.56 12.42 -36.31
CA ARG A 120 -17.44 13.81 -36.77
C ARG A 120 -18.39 14.10 -37.93
N ASN A 121 -18.43 13.25 -38.96
CA ASN A 121 -19.36 13.41 -40.07
C ASN A 121 -20.82 13.35 -39.62
N PHE A 122 -21.12 12.45 -38.67
CA PHE A 122 -22.45 12.33 -38.07
C PHE A 122 -22.84 13.60 -37.30
N LEU A 123 -21.93 14.19 -36.53
CA LEU A 123 -22.16 15.45 -35.84
C LEU A 123 -22.42 16.59 -36.83
N GLU A 124 -21.60 16.72 -37.87
CA GLU A 124 -21.74 17.77 -38.90
C GLU A 124 -23.10 17.68 -39.62
N LEU A 125 -23.55 16.47 -39.97
CA LEU A 125 -24.86 16.26 -40.59
C LEU A 125 -26.02 16.47 -39.62
N THR A 126 -25.85 16.11 -38.34
CA THR A 126 -26.86 16.34 -37.31
C THR A 126 -27.04 17.83 -37.03
N GLU A 127 -25.95 18.59 -36.98
CA GLU A 127 -25.98 20.06 -36.93
C GLU A 127 -26.73 20.63 -38.13
N LEU A 128 -26.41 20.18 -39.34
CA LEU A 128 -27.09 20.60 -40.57
C LEU A 128 -28.59 20.27 -40.55
N LYS A 129 -28.98 19.09 -40.07
CA LYS A 129 -30.40 18.70 -39.90
C LYS A 129 -31.12 19.66 -38.96
N HIS A 130 -30.52 20.02 -37.83
CA HIS A 130 -31.11 20.96 -36.88
C HIS A 130 -31.21 22.37 -37.46
N ILE A 131 -30.20 22.82 -38.22
CA ILE A 131 -30.26 24.08 -38.96
C ILE A 131 -31.46 24.06 -39.90
N LEU A 132 -31.53 23.10 -40.83
CA LEU A 132 -32.57 23.06 -41.86
C LEU A 132 -33.99 23.01 -41.27
N ARG A 133 -34.18 22.26 -40.17
CA ARG A 133 -35.48 22.16 -39.49
C ARG A 133 -35.87 23.47 -38.79
N LYS A 134 -34.95 24.14 -38.10
CA LYS A 134 -35.24 25.39 -37.39
C LYS A 134 -35.29 26.59 -38.34
N THR A 135 -34.48 26.63 -39.39
CA THR A 135 -34.53 27.65 -40.46
C THR A 135 -35.87 27.61 -41.19
N GLN A 136 -36.42 26.42 -41.44
CA GLN A 136 -37.73 26.30 -42.07
C GLN A 136 -38.81 27.03 -41.26
N VAL A 137 -38.84 26.84 -39.94
CA VAL A 137 -39.76 27.55 -39.04
C VAL A 137 -39.56 29.07 -39.11
N PHE A 138 -38.32 29.54 -39.13
CA PHE A 138 -38.04 30.98 -39.23
C PHE A 138 -38.51 31.62 -40.55
N PHE A 139 -38.38 30.91 -41.66
CA PHE A 139 -38.87 31.39 -42.97
C PHE A 139 -40.39 31.24 -43.10
N ASP A 140 -40.99 30.19 -42.55
CA ASP A 140 -42.45 30.00 -42.57
C ASP A 140 -43.17 31.04 -41.68
N GLU A 141 -42.59 31.40 -40.52
CA GLU A 141 -43.05 32.54 -39.69
C GLU A 141 -42.98 33.88 -40.44
N GLN A 142 -42.03 34.02 -41.37
CA GLN A 142 -41.85 35.21 -42.19
C GLN A 142 -42.85 35.29 -43.36
N GLU A 143 -43.23 34.15 -43.96
CA GLU A 143 -44.24 34.09 -45.02
C GLU A 143 -45.69 34.16 -44.48
N GLY A 144 -45.95 33.66 -43.26
CA GLY A 144 -47.29 33.66 -42.64
C GLY A 144 -47.75 35.01 -42.04
N GLY A 145 -46.83 35.97 -41.86
CA GLY A 145 -47.12 37.28 -41.29
C GLY A 145 -47.13 38.38 -42.34
N LEU A 146 -48.32 38.70 -42.90
CA LEU A 146 -48.54 39.72 -43.95
C LEU A 146 -48.00 41.15 -43.62
N ASN A 147 -47.53 41.41 -42.40
CA ASN A 147 -47.03 42.72 -41.94
C ASN A 147 -45.54 42.74 -41.54
N SER A 148 -44.83 41.61 -41.60
CA SER A 148 -43.46 41.52 -41.06
C SER A 148 -42.37 41.96 -42.05
N THR A 149 -42.58 41.77 -43.35
CA THR A 149 -41.61 42.13 -44.39
C THR A 149 -41.37 43.64 -44.43
N GLU A 150 -42.40 44.46 -44.28
CA GLU A 150 -42.29 45.93 -44.20
C GLU A 150 -41.53 46.42 -42.95
N SER A 151 -41.59 45.67 -41.85
CA SER A 151 -40.89 46.02 -40.60
C SER A 151 -39.39 45.76 -40.67
N MET A 152 -38.96 44.73 -41.41
CA MET A 152 -37.55 44.34 -41.54
C MET A 152 -36.78 45.26 -42.49
N THR A 153 -37.39 45.66 -43.61
CA THR A 153 -36.84 46.70 -44.49
C THR A 153 -36.84 48.07 -43.79
N ARG A 154 -37.85 48.40 -42.98
CA ARG A 154 -37.85 49.65 -42.19
C ARG A 154 -36.78 49.71 -41.12
N ALA A 155 -36.50 48.60 -40.43
CA ALA A 155 -35.47 48.54 -39.38
C ALA A 155 -34.04 48.68 -39.91
N LEU A 156 -33.79 48.31 -41.18
CA LEU A 156 -32.48 48.45 -41.83
C LEU A 156 -32.32 49.78 -42.59
N ILE A 157 -33.42 50.51 -42.87
CA ILE A 157 -33.44 51.72 -43.71
C ILE A 157 -33.69 53.01 -42.87
N SER A 158 -33.62 52.96 -41.55
CA SER A 158 -33.73 54.18 -40.73
C SER A 158 -32.40 54.94 -40.68
N ASP A 159 -32.06 55.65 -41.76
CA ASP A 159 -31.54 57.03 -41.75
C ASP A 159 -31.40 57.59 -43.18
N ASP A 160 -32.02 58.76 -43.38
CA ASP A 160 -31.91 59.77 -44.47
C ASP A 160 -32.47 59.57 -45.91
N ALA A 161 -33.65 60.17 -46.11
CA ALA A 161 -33.95 61.27 -47.05
C ALA A 161 -33.85 61.14 -48.60
N ILE A 162 -33.64 59.96 -49.21
CA ILE A 162 -33.66 59.84 -50.70
C ILE A 162 -34.67 58.80 -51.24
N ALA A 163 -35.47 58.15 -50.40
CA ALA A 163 -36.36 57.06 -50.83
C ALA A 163 -37.77 57.47 -51.30
N ARG A 164 -37.97 58.66 -51.90
CA ARG A 164 -39.29 59.04 -52.50
C ARG A 164 -39.34 59.04 -54.02
N GLN A 165 -38.24 58.75 -54.72
CA GLN A 165 -38.24 58.69 -56.18
C GLN A 165 -37.34 57.57 -56.70
N THR A 166 -37.79 56.33 -56.57
CA THR A 166 -37.59 55.23 -57.54
C THR A 166 -38.25 53.97 -57.01
N ASN A 167 -39.03 53.28 -57.86
CA ASN A 167 -39.44 51.90 -57.65
C ASN A 167 -38.18 51.02 -57.50
N ALA A 168 -37.74 50.78 -56.27
CA ALA A 168 -36.74 49.77 -55.98
C ALA A 168 -37.43 48.40 -55.97
N GLY A 169 -37.00 47.50 -56.85
CA GLY A 169 -37.44 46.11 -56.87
C GLY A 169 -37.15 45.38 -55.55
N SER A 170 -37.65 44.15 -55.43
CA SER A 170 -37.46 43.28 -54.26
C SER A 170 -36.00 43.30 -53.77
N VAL A 171 -35.77 43.90 -52.61
CA VAL A 171 -34.46 43.93 -51.96
C VAL A 171 -34.12 42.51 -51.51
N GLN A 172 -33.18 41.85 -52.22
CA GLN A 172 -32.73 40.50 -51.86
C GLN A 172 -31.73 40.59 -50.70
N LEU A 173 -32.15 40.15 -49.51
CA LEU A 173 -31.31 40.08 -48.31
C LEU A 173 -30.42 38.84 -48.37
N GLY A 174 -29.13 39.00 -48.11
CA GLY A 174 -28.22 37.88 -47.92
C GLY A 174 -28.35 37.32 -46.50
N PHE A 175 -28.23 36.00 -46.33
CA PHE A 175 -28.20 35.39 -45.01
C PHE A 175 -27.06 34.38 -44.86
N VAL A 176 -26.66 34.14 -43.60
CA VAL A 176 -25.69 33.12 -43.20
C VAL A 176 -26.26 32.37 -42.01
N ALA A 177 -26.26 31.04 -42.07
CA ALA A 177 -26.72 30.16 -41.00
C ALA A 177 -25.55 29.34 -40.43
N GLY A 178 -25.59 29.07 -39.13
CA GLY A 178 -24.57 28.29 -38.46
C GLY A 178 -24.97 27.82 -37.07
N VAL A 179 -24.08 27.05 -36.44
CA VAL A 179 -24.23 26.56 -35.07
C VAL A 179 -23.13 27.15 -34.18
N ILE A 180 -23.49 27.48 -32.94
CA ILE A 180 -22.57 27.96 -31.92
C ILE A 180 -22.89 27.34 -30.56
N LEU A 181 -21.89 27.26 -29.68
CA LEU A 181 -22.09 26.88 -28.28
C LEU A 181 -22.99 27.89 -27.57
N ARG A 182 -23.96 27.39 -26.79
CA ARG A 182 -24.97 28.21 -26.12
C ARG A 182 -24.35 29.26 -25.18
N GLU A 183 -23.27 28.91 -24.50
CA GLU A 183 -22.57 29.81 -23.56
C GLU A 183 -21.97 31.05 -24.25
N ARG A 184 -21.62 30.95 -25.54
CA ARG A 184 -20.95 32.03 -26.28
C ARG A 184 -21.91 32.98 -26.97
N ILE A 185 -23.20 32.66 -27.02
CA ILE A 185 -24.22 33.47 -27.70
C ILE A 185 -24.29 34.92 -27.20
N PRO A 186 -24.35 35.22 -25.89
CA PRO A 186 -24.47 36.60 -25.43
C PRO A 186 -23.26 37.47 -25.76
N ALA A 187 -22.07 36.87 -25.89
CA ALA A 187 -20.87 37.56 -26.34
C ALA A 187 -20.87 37.75 -27.87
N PHE A 188 -21.32 36.74 -28.60
CA PHE A 188 -21.45 36.75 -30.07
C PHE A 188 -22.41 37.84 -30.54
N GLU A 189 -23.60 37.94 -29.95
CA GLU A 189 -24.61 38.96 -30.27
C GLU A 189 -24.08 40.39 -30.04
N ARG A 190 -23.47 40.64 -28.87
CA ARG A 190 -22.89 41.95 -28.53
C ARG A 190 -21.78 42.36 -29.50
N MET A 191 -20.95 41.41 -29.93
CA MET A 191 -19.88 41.68 -30.89
C MET A 191 -20.43 41.94 -32.29
N LEU A 192 -21.42 41.17 -32.73
CA LEU A 192 -22.10 41.35 -34.02
C LEU A 192 -22.75 42.73 -34.10
N TRP A 193 -23.47 43.14 -33.04
CA TRP A 193 -24.12 44.45 -32.94
C TRP A 193 -23.11 45.60 -33.02
N ARG A 194 -22.01 45.52 -32.24
CA ARG A 194 -20.97 46.56 -32.18
C ARG A 194 -20.20 46.69 -33.50
N ALA A 195 -19.81 45.57 -34.10
CA ALA A 195 -18.99 45.57 -35.33
C ALA A 195 -19.79 45.99 -36.57
N CYS A 196 -21.09 45.66 -36.60
CA CYS A 196 -21.96 45.94 -37.75
C CYS A 196 -22.86 47.16 -37.53
N ARG A 197 -22.70 47.89 -36.42
CA ARG A 197 -23.45 49.10 -36.06
C ARG A 197 -24.98 48.94 -36.12
N GLY A 198 -25.50 47.76 -35.79
CA GLY A 198 -26.94 47.46 -35.83
C GLY A 198 -27.50 47.09 -37.21
N ASN A 199 -26.70 47.11 -38.29
CA ASN A 199 -27.17 46.83 -39.67
C ASN A 199 -27.32 45.32 -39.98
N VAL A 200 -27.43 44.48 -38.95
CA VAL A 200 -27.43 43.02 -39.06
C VAL A 200 -28.47 42.47 -38.11
N PHE A 201 -29.36 41.61 -38.62
CA PHE A 201 -30.45 41.02 -37.85
C PHE A 201 -30.13 39.56 -37.52
N LEU A 202 -30.06 39.23 -36.22
CA LEU A 202 -29.76 37.89 -35.71
C LEU A 202 -31.05 37.21 -35.24
N ARG A 203 -31.31 36.01 -35.72
CA ARG A 203 -32.31 35.07 -35.18
C ARG A 203 -31.59 33.86 -34.62
N GLN A 204 -32.04 33.36 -33.48
CA GLN A 204 -31.46 32.18 -32.83
C GLN A 204 -32.54 31.20 -32.40
N ALA A 205 -32.24 29.91 -32.51
CA ALA A 205 -33.04 28.81 -31.98
C ALA A 205 -32.13 27.88 -31.18
N GLU A 206 -32.61 27.47 -30.00
CA GLU A 206 -31.89 26.51 -29.17
C GLU A 206 -32.13 25.08 -29.68
N ILE A 207 -31.09 24.26 -29.61
CA ILE A 207 -31.19 22.81 -29.81
C ILE A 207 -31.43 22.19 -28.42
N GLU A 208 -32.54 21.48 -28.26
CA GLU A 208 -32.92 20.85 -26.98
C GLU A 208 -32.02 19.66 -26.64
N ASN A 209 -31.60 18.90 -27.65
CA ASN A 209 -30.74 17.74 -27.47
C ASN A 209 -29.27 18.16 -27.38
N ALA A 210 -28.57 17.71 -26.34
CA ALA A 210 -27.12 17.87 -26.26
C ALA A 210 -26.44 17.00 -27.32
N LEU A 211 -25.44 17.58 -28.00
CA LEU A 211 -24.65 16.90 -29.01
C LEU A 211 -23.30 16.51 -28.41
N GLU A 212 -22.83 15.30 -28.68
CA GLU A 212 -21.51 14.83 -28.24
C GLU A 212 -20.41 15.45 -29.11
N ASP A 213 -19.43 16.10 -28.51
CA ASP A 213 -18.22 16.54 -29.23
C ASP A 213 -17.33 15.30 -29.54
N PRO A 214 -16.96 15.04 -30.80
CA PRO A 214 -16.17 13.87 -31.17
C PRO A 214 -14.78 13.83 -30.53
N SER A 215 -14.24 14.98 -30.13
CA SER A 215 -12.87 15.09 -29.60
C SER A 215 -12.78 14.95 -28.09
N THR A 216 -13.76 15.49 -27.34
CA THR A 216 -13.76 15.45 -25.87
C THR A 216 -14.75 14.42 -25.32
N GLY A 217 -15.75 14.00 -26.10
CA GLY A 217 -16.84 13.14 -25.64
C GLY A 217 -17.84 13.87 -24.73
N ASP A 218 -17.73 15.19 -24.59
CA ASP A 218 -18.62 15.98 -23.75
C ASP A 218 -19.95 16.24 -24.46
N GLN A 219 -21.04 16.15 -23.69
CA GLN A 219 -22.35 16.57 -24.17
C GLN A 219 -22.45 18.09 -24.10
N VAL A 220 -22.39 18.74 -25.26
CA VAL A 220 -22.47 20.20 -25.38
C VAL A 220 -23.82 20.63 -25.94
N LEU A 221 -24.41 21.63 -25.28
CA LEU A 221 -25.61 22.30 -25.76
C LEU A 221 -25.23 23.38 -26.78
N LYS A 222 -25.74 23.21 -27.99
CA LYS A 222 -25.52 24.12 -29.10
C LYS A 222 -26.82 24.82 -29.49
N SER A 223 -26.68 25.96 -30.15
CA SER A 223 -27.80 26.76 -30.65
C SER A 223 -27.55 27.13 -32.11
N VAL A 224 -28.61 27.09 -32.90
CA VAL A 224 -28.62 27.51 -34.30
C VAL A 224 -28.83 29.01 -34.36
N PHE A 225 -28.12 29.69 -35.26
CA PHE A 225 -28.36 31.09 -35.57
C PHE A 225 -28.48 31.33 -37.08
N ILE A 226 -29.24 32.35 -37.44
CA ILE A 226 -29.37 32.89 -38.79
C ILE A 226 -29.13 34.39 -38.72
N ILE A 227 -28.25 34.88 -39.56
CA ILE A 227 -27.89 36.28 -39.63
C ILE A 227 -28.31 36.82 -41.00
N PHE A 228 -29.17 37.83 -41.01
CA PHE A 228 -29.58 38.56 -42.21
C PHE A 228 -28.79 39.87 -42.31
N PHE A 229 -28.27 40.16 -43.50
CA PHE A 229 -27.49 41.37 -43.79
C PHE A 229 -27.69 41.81 -45.24
N GLN A 230 -27.37 43.08 -45.51
CA GLN A 230 -27.44 43.65 -46.85
C GLN A 230 -26.03 44.05 -47.32
N GLY A 231 -25.57 43.46 -48.43
CA GLY A 231 -24.29 43.77 -49.06
C GLY A 231 -23.11 42.85 -48.69
N ASP A 232 -22.17 42.69 -49.63
CA ASP A 232 -21.06 41.73 -49.55
C ASP A 232 -19.95 42.11 -48.55
N GLN A 233 -19.77 43.40 -48.27
CA GLN A 233 -18.79 43.84 -47.27
C GLN A 233 -19.20 43.40 -45.85
N LEU A 234 -20.50 43.42 -45.53
CA LEU A 234 -21.01 42.92 -44.26
C LEU A 234 -20.91 41.38 -44.19
N LYS A 235 -21.21 40.67 -45.28
CA LYS A 235 -21.01 39.21 -45.39
C LYS A 235 -19.61 38.78 -44.95
N THR A 236 -18.59 39.49 -45.45
CA THR A 236 -17.18 39.17 -45.18
C THR A 236 -16.81 39.47 -43.72
N ARG A 237 -17.35 40.53 -43.13
CA ARG A 237 -17.16 40.86 -41.70
C ARG A 237 -17.85 39.83 -40.79
N VAL A 238 -19.10 39.47 -41.10
CA VAL A 238 -19.87 38.47 -40.34
C VAL A 238 -19.16 37.12 -40.36
N LYS A 239 -18.67 36.65 -41.52
CA LYS A 239 -17.88 35.41 -41.61
C LYS A 239 -16.65 35.41 -40.70
N LYS A 240 -15.88 36.52 -40.69
CA LYS A 240 -14.71 36.65 -39.80
C LYS A 240 -15.08 36.61 -38.32
N ILE A 241 -16.22 37.18 -37.94
CA ILE A 241 -16.73 37.12 -36.56
C ILE A 241 -17.14 35.68 -36.21
N CYS A 242 -17.86 34.99 -37.09
CA CYS A 242 -18.23 33.59 -36.91
C CYS A 242 -16.99 32.69 -36.73
N GLU A 243 -15.95 32.87 -37.55
CA GLU A 243 -14.67 32.15 -37.41
C GLU A 243 -13.98 32.47 -36.07
N GLY A 244 -13.97 33.74 -35.64
CA GLY A 244 -13.38 34.16 -34.36
C GLY A 244 -14.04 33.53 -33.14
N PHE A 245 -15.36 33.31 -33.17
CA PHE A 245 -16.09 32.61 -32.08
C PHE A 245 -16.10 31.08 -32.22
N ARG A 246 -15.49 30.54 -33.28
CA ARG A 246 -15.51 29.11 -33.66
C ARG A 246 -16.93 28.59 -33.93
N ALA A 247 -17.76 29.38 -34.61
CA ALA A 247 -19.06 28.93 -35.11
C ALA A 247 -18.88 28.12 -36.41
N THR A 248 -19.62 27.02 -36.54
CA THR A 248 -19.66 26.20 -37.77
C THR A 248 -20.71 26.77 -38.71
N LEU A 249 -20.30 27.16 -39.92
CA LEU A 249 -21.17 27.73 -40.94
C LEU A 249 -21.58 26.66 -41.94
N TYR A 250 -22.87 26.60 -42.28
CA TYR A 250 -23.40 25.62 -43.23
C TYR A 250 -24.12 26.31 -44.40
N PRO A 251 -23.99 25.81 -45.63
CA PRO A 251 -24.73 26.33 -46.77
C PRO A 251 -26.21 25.95 -46.63
N CYS A 252 -27.10 26.94 -46.66
CA CYS A 252 -28.55 26.74 -46.59
C CYS A 252 -29.19 27.34 -47.87
N PRO A 253 -29.90 26.54 -48.69
CA PRO A 253 -30.56 27.03 -49.89
C PRO A 253 -31.65 28.07 -49.59
N GLU A 254 -31.84 29.06 -50.47
CA GLU A 254 -32.88 30.09 -50.28
C GLU A 254 -34.28 29.51 -50.57
N ALA A 255 -34.40 28.70 -51.63
CA ALA A 255 -35.67 28.13 -52.08
C ALA A 255 -36.24 27.09 -51.09
N PRO A 256 -37.54 27.14 -50.75
CA PRO A 256 -38.17 26.23 -49.81
C PRO A 256 -38.33 24.80 -50.36
N ALA A 257 -38.28 24.61 -51.68
CA ALA A 257 -38.27 23.29 -52.31
C ALA A 257 -36.91 22.60 -52.12
N ASP A 258 -35.81 23.28 -52.49
CA ASP A 258 -34.43 22.78 -52.39
C ASP A 258 -34.03 22.51 -50.92
N ARG A 259 -34.53 23.31 -49.97
CA ARG A 259 -34.34 23.06 -48.53
C ARG A 259 -35.00 21.76 -48.07
N ARG A 260 -36.21 21.46 -48.56
CA ARG A 260 -36.93 20.21 -48.23
C ARG A 260 -36.23 19.01 -48.85
N GLU A 261 -35.75 19.13 -50.08
CA GLU A 261 -34.96 18.08 -50.73
C GLU A 261 -33.64 17.82 -49.98
N MET A 262 -32.88 18.87 -49.65
CA MET A 262 -31.64 18.75 -48.87
C MET A 262 -31.91 18.16 -47.48
N ALA A 263 -33.00 18.54 -46.81
CA ALA A 263 -33.36 17.98 -45.51
C ALA A 263 -33.66 16.47 -45.59
N MET A 264 -34.41 16.02 -46.60
CA MET A 264 -34.67 14.59 -46.83
C MET A 264 -33.39 13.83 -47.18
N GLY A 265 -32.50 14.41 -48.00
CA GLY A 265 -31.18 13.83 -48.31
C GLY A 265 -30.25 13.75 -47.11
N VAL A 266 -30.30 14.71 -46.18
CA VAL A 266 -29.52 14.67 -44.94
C VAL A 266 -30.09 13.63 -43.97
N MET A 267 -31.42 13.49 -43.86
CA MET A 267 -32.03 12.48 -42.98
C MET A 267 -31.68 11.05 -43.40
N THR A 268 -31.75 10.74 -44.70
CA THR A 268 -31.36 9.42 -45.23
C THR A 268 -29.89 9.11 -44.96
N ARG A 269 -28.98 10.07 -45.22
CA ARG A 269 -27.55 9.91 -44.91
C ARG A 269 -27.26 9.72 -43.41
N ILE A 270 -28.03 10.37 -42.53
CA ILE A 270 -27.91 10.20 -41.09
C ILE A 270 -28.34 8.79 -40.68
N GLU A 271 -29.40 8.25 -41.28
CA GLU A 271 -29.84 6.87 -41.06
C GLU A 271 -28.77 5.87 -41.53
N ASP A 272 -28.24 6.05 -42.75
CA ASP A 272 -27.15 5.22 -43.27
C ASP A 272 -25.92 5.26 -42.35
N LEU A 273 -25.46 6.45 -41.94
CA LEU A 273 -24.32 6.60 -41.03
C LEU A 273 -24.58 5.98 -39.65
N ASN A 274 -25.81 6.07 -39.12
CA ASN A 274 -26.17 5.41 -37.88
C ASN A 274 -26.04 3.88 -37.99
N THR A 275 -26.48 3.30 -39.11
CA THR A 275 -26.33 1.85 -39.32
C THR A 275 -24.85 1.44 -39.40
N VAL A 276 -24.02 2.21 -40.11
CA VAL A 276 -22.57 1.96 -40.22
C VAL A 276 -21.88 2.15 -38.86
N LEU A 277 -22.23 3.19 -38.11
CA LEU A 277 -21.69 3.45 -36.77
C LEU A 277 -22.03 2.29 -35.82
N GLY A 278 -23.27 1.81 -35.85
CA GLY A 278 -23.71 0.65 -35.06
C GLY A 278 -22.92 -0.60 -35.41
N GLN A 279 -22.78 -0.93 -36.70
CA GLN A 279 -21.99 -2.08 -37.15
C GLN A 279 -20.51 -1.96 -36.76
N THR A 280 -19.93 -0.75 -36.83
CA THR A 280 -18.54 -0.49 -36.45
C THR A 280 -18.33 -0.66 -34.95
N GLN A 281 -19.27 -0.17 -34.14
CA GLN A 281 -19.26 -0.35 -32.68
C GLN A 281 -19.43 -1.83 -32.31
N ASP A 282 -20.33 -2.56 -32.95
CA ASP A 282 -20.53 -4.00 -32.72
C ASP A 282 -19.31 -4.83 -33.13
N HIS A 283 -18.66 -4.47 -34.23
CA HIS A 283 -17.40 -5.09 -34.65
C HIS A 283 -16.30 -4.83 -33.61
N ARG A 284 -16.11 -3.57 -33.20
CA ARG A 284 -15.15 -3.19 -32.16
C ARG A 284 -15.40 -3.93 -30.85
N HIS A 285 -16.65 -3.97 -30.39
CA HIS A 285 -17.05 -4.62 -29.16
C HIS A 285 -16.76 -6.13 -29.19
N ARG A 286 -17.03 -6.81 -30.32
CA ARG A 286 -16.69 -8.23 -30.50
C ARG A 286 -15.18 -8.50 -30.43
N VAL A 287 -14.37 -7.66 -31.07
CA VAL A 287 -12.90 -7.77 -31.01
C VAL A 287 -12.40 -7.56 -29.58
N LEU A 288 -12.92 -6.54 -28.88
CA LEU A 288 -12.55 -6.25 -27.49
C LEU A 288 -12.98 -7.37 -26.54
N ILE A 289 -14.17 -7.98 -26.71
CA ILE A 289 -14.59 -9.14 -25.90
C ILE A 289 -13.66 -10.33 -26.14
N ALA A 290 -13.30 -10.62 -27.40
CA ALA A 290 -12.40 -11.71 -27.72
C ALA A 290 -11.01 -11.50 -27.07
N ALA A 291 -10.47 -10.29 -27.14
CA ALA A 291 -9.21 -9.92 -26.50
C ALA A 291 -9.30 -9.95 -24.95
N ALA A 292 -10.40 -9.47 -24.37
CA ALA A 292 -10.60 -9.39 -22.93
C ALA A 292 -10.59 -10.75 -22.21
N LYS A 293 -10.88 -11.85 -22.93
CA LYS A 293 -10.79 -13.21 -22.38
C LYS A 293 -9.35 -13.66 -22.10
N HIS A 294 -8.37 -13.20 -22.89
CA HIS A 294 -6.99 -13.69 -22.84
C HIS A 294 -5.98 -12.65 -22.36
N ILE A 295 -6.37 -11.37 -22.26
CA ILE A 295 -5.48 -10.24 -21.94
C ILE A 295 -4.63 -10.47 -20.68
N LYS A 296 -5.21 -11.03 -19.60
CA LYS A 296 -4.48 -11.31 -18.36
C LYS A 296 -3.41 -12.39 -18.54
N ASN A 297 -3.73 -13.47 -19.25
CA ASN A 297 -2.78 -14.54 -19.54
C ASN A 297 -1.65 -14.03 -20.44
N TRP A 298 -1.98 -13.21 -21.44
CA TRP A 298 -0.98 -12.56 -22.30
C TRP A 298 -0.02 -11.67 -21.50
N PHE A 299 -0.53 -10.89 -20.53
CA PHE A 299 0.33 -10.12 -19.63
C PHE A 299 1.27 -11.00 -18.80
N VAL A 300 0.76 -12.11 -18.24
CA VAL A 300 1.59 -13.04 -17.46
C VAL A 300 2.68 -13.66 -18.35
N ASN A 301 2.32 -14.14 -19.54
CA ASN A 301 3.26 -14.73 -20.49
C ASN A 301 4.36 -13.74 -20.89
N VAL A 302 4.01 -12.53 -21.35
CA VAL A 302 5.01 -11.52 -21.77
C VAL A 302 5.91 -11.11 -20.61
N ARG A 303 5.36 -10.96 -19.40
CA ARG A 303 6.17 -10.63 -18.21
C ARG A 303 7.11 -11.77 -17.81
N LYS A 304 6.68 -13.03 -17.90
CA LYS A 304 7.54 -14.20 -17.67
C LYS A 304 8.68 -14.24 -18.69
N ILE A 305 8.40 -14.10 -19.99
CA ILE A 305 9.41 -14.05 -21.05
C ILE A 305 10.42 -12.93 -20.79
N LYS A 306 9.94 -11.73 -20.48
CA LYS A 306 10.77 -10.56 -20.16
C LYS A 306 11.68 -10.81 -18.95
N ALA A 307 11.15 -11.43 -17.88
CA ALA A 307 11.93 -11.78 -16.70
C ALA A 307 13.03 -12.83 -17.01
N ILE A 308 12.74 -13.81 -17.87
CA ILE A 308 13.72 -14.80 -18.33
C ILE A 308 14.85 -14.13 -19.13
N TYR A 309 14.53 -13.27 -20.11
CA TYR A 309 15.59 -12.57 -20.85
C TYR A 309 16.38 -11.58 -20.00
N HIS A 310 15.71 -10.93 -19.04
CA HIS A 310 16.38 -10.07 -18.07
C HIS A 310 17.36 -10.86 -17.19
N THR A 311 17.00 -12.07 -16.74
CA THR A 311 17.90 -12.92 -15.95
C THR A 311 19.03 -13.51 -16.81
N LEU A 312 18.76 -13.91 -18.05
CA LEU A 312 19.80 -14.34 -19.00
C LEU A 312 20.85 -13.24 -19.29
N ASN A 313 20.45 -11.96 -19.21
CA ASN A 313 21.36 -10.82 -19.34
C ASN A 313 22.34 -10.66 -18.17
N LEU A 314 22.09 -11.31 -17.03
CA LEU A 314 23.02 -11.33 -15.89
C LEU A 314 24.15 -12.36 -16.07
N PHE A 315 23.99 -13.29 -17.02
CA PHE A 315 24.93 -14.40 -17.22
C PHE A 315 26.12 -13.96 -18.06
N ASN A 316 27.27 -14.54 -17.78
CA ASN A 316 28.45 -14.35 -18.62
C ASN A 316 28.40 -15.34 -19.79
N LEU A 317 28.77 -14.87 -20.98
CA LEU A 317 28.83 -15.70 -22.17
C LEU A 317 30.27 -16.08 -22.46
N ASP A 318 30.55 -17.38 -22.43
CA ASP A 318 31.81 -17.89 -22.91
C ASP A 318 31.74 -18.06 -24.43
N VAL A 319 32.49 -17.21 -25.13
CA VAL A 319 32.56 -17.20 -26.61
C VAL A 319 33.16 -18.51 -27.14
N THR A 320 34.01 -19.18 -26.36
CA THR A 320 34.74 -20.36 -26.81
C THR A 320 33.88 -21.63 -26.80
N GLN A 321 33.03 -21.79 -25.78
CA GLN A 321 32.21 -23.01 -25.60
C GLN A 321 30.74 -22.85 -25.98
N LYS A 322 30.29 -21.64 -26.38
CA LYS A 322 28.86 -21.31 -26.59
C LYS A 322 27.99 -21.68 -25.37
N CYS A 323 28.58 -21.61 -24.18
CA CYS A 323 27.93 -21.86 -22.91
C CYS A 323 27.69 -20.53 -22.19
N LEU A 324 26.60 -20.48 -21.43
CA LEU A 324 26.29 -19.43 -20.48
C LEU A 324 26.73 -19.90 -19.10
N ILE A 325 27.48 -19.04 -18.42
CA ILE A 325 27.94 -19.25 -17.05
C ILE A 325 27.12 -18.31 -16.17
N ALA A 326 26.51 -18.86 -15.13
CA ALA A 326 25.78 -18.09 -14.13
C ALA A 326 26.29 -18.44 -12.74
N GLU A 327 26.37 -17.44 -11.86
CA GLU A 327 26.59 -17.66 -10.43
C GLU A 327 25.28 -17.39 -9.69
N CYS A 328 24.93 -18.27 -8.77
CA CYS A 328 23.69 -18.15 -8.03
C CYS A 328 23.79 -18.65 -6.60
N TRP A 329 23.07 -17.97 -5.70
CA TRP A 329 22.88 -18.40 -4.32
C TRP A 329 21.71 -19.37 -4.24
N VAL A 330 21.96 -20.50 -3.59
CA VAL A 330 21.01 -21.60 -3.46
C VAL A 330 21.03 -22.12 -2.02
N PRO A 331 19.85 -22.39 -1.42
CA PRO A 331 19.78 -23.06 -0.12
C PRO A 331 20.30 -24.50 -0.22
N VAL A 332 21.18 -24.89 0.71
CA VAL A 332 21.86 -26.20 0.72
C VAL A 332 20.87 -27.36 0.72
N LEU A 333 19.74 -27.19 1.42
CA LEU A 333 18.70 -28.21 1.54
C LEU A 333 17.95 -28.51 0.23
N ASP A 334 17.89 -27.55 -0.70
CA ASP A 334 17.05 -27.68 -1.91
C ASP A 334 17.87 -27.89 -3.20
N ILE A 335 19.17 -28.16 -3.08
CA ILE A 335 20.07 -28.36 -4.23
C ILE A 335 19.58 -29.52 -5.13
N GLU A 336 19.10 -30.61 -4.55
CA GLU A 336 18.60 -31.76 -5.32
C GLU A 336 17.34 -31.41 -6.13
N VAL A 337 16.46 -30.57 -5.57
CA VAL A 337 15.24 -30.12 -6.23
C VAL A 337 15.58 -29.24 -7.43
N ILE A 338 16.59 -28.38 -7.28
CA ILE A 338 17.11 -27.53 -8.35
C ILE A 338 17.77 -28.36 -9.46
N GLN A 339 18.56 -29.37 -9.11
CA GLN A 339 19.15 -30.28 -10.11
C GLN A 339 18.07 -31.04 -10.89
N LEU A 340 16.99 -31.47 -10.24
CA LEU A 340 15.86 -32.11 -10.91
C LEU A 340 15.14 -31.15 -11.88
N ALA A 341 14.92 -29.89 -11.46
CA ALA A 341 14.32 -28.87 -12.31
C ALA A 341 15.17 -28.55 -13.54
N LEU A 342 16.49 -28.44 -13.36
CA LEU A 342 17.45 -28.25 -14.44
C LEU A 342 17.42 -29.40 -15.48
N ARG A 343 17.34 -30.66 -15.01
CA ARG A 343 17.20 -31.82 -15.90
C ARG A 343 15.91 -31.76 -16.73
N ARG A 344 14.78 -31.44 -16.09
CA ARG A 344 13.49 -31.25 -16.80
C ARG A 344 13.56 -30.15 -17.85
N GLY A 345 14.20 -29.03 -17.54
CA GLY A 345 14.40 -27.92 -18.49
C GLY A 345 15.22 -28.35 -19.71
N THR A 346 16.23 -29.20 -19.50
CA THR A 346 17.07 -29.72 -20.60
C THR A 346 16.31 -30.73 -21.46
N GLU A 347 15.56 -31.63 -20.85
CA GLU A 347 14.68 -32.59 -21.55
C GLU A 347 13.65 -31.86 -22.43
N ARG A 348 13.02 -30.78 -21.92
CA ARG A 348 12.09 -29.95 -22.69
C ARG A 348 12.74 -29.27 -23.90
N SER A 349 14.01 -28.89 -23.78
CA SER A 349 14.76 -28.26 -24.88
C SER A 349 15.25 -29.25 -25.95
N GLY A 350 15.23 -30.56 -25.66
CA GLY A 350 15.78 -31.59 -26.54
C GLY A 350 17.31 -31.61 -26.61
N SER A 351 18.01 -30.87 -25.75
CA SER A 351 19.47 -30.93 -25.67
C SER A 351 19.94 -32.22 -25.00
N SER A 352 21.04 -32.76 -25.50
CA SER A 352 21.70 -33.96 -24.96
C SER A 352 22.70 -33.65 -23.84
N VAL A 353 23.09 -32.38 -23.65
CA VAL A 353 24.10 -31.99 -22.67
C VAL A 353 23.44 -31.63 -21.34
N PRO A 354 23.70 -32.39 -20.26
CA PRO A 354 23.13 -32.07 -18.96
C PRO A 354 23.75 -30.78 -18.39
N PRO A 355 22.97 -29.93 -17.73
CA PRO A 355 23.45 -28.74 -17.07
C PRO A 355 24.29 -29.12 -15.86
N ILE A 356 25.42 -28.44 -15.69
CA ILE A 356 26.37 -28.71 -14.60
C ILE A 356 26.16 -27.64 -13.52
N LEU A 357 25.88 -28.10 -12.30
CA LEU A 357 25.79 -27.26 -11.10
C LEU A 357 26.98 -27.58 -10.19
N ASN A 358 27.98 -26.69 -10.18
CA ASN A 358 29.16 -26.82 -9.34
C ASN A 358 29.03 -25.97 -8.08
N ARG A 359 29.47 -26.48 -6.92
CA ARG A 359 29.51 -25.70 -5.67
C ARG A 359 30.83 -24.95 -5.59
N MET A 360 30.77 -23.67 -5.24
CA MET A 360 31.94 -22.83 -5.07
C MET A 360 32.07 -22.37 -3.62
N ASP A 361 33.30 -22.39 -3.12
CA ASP A 361 33.63 -21.80 -1.83
C ASP A 361 33.97 -20.32 -2.06
N THR A 362 33.27 -19.42 -1.35
CA THR A 362 33.53 -17.98 -1.39
C THR A 362 33.61 -17.39 0.00
N PHE A 363 34.27 -16.23 0.08
CA PHE A 363 34.36 -15.43 1.30
C PHE A 363 33.33 -14.29 1.36
N GLU A 364 32.47 -14.17 0.36
CA GLU A 364 31.39 -13.19 0.33
C GLU A 364 30.25 -13.62 1.25
N ASP A 365 29.59 -12.65 1.89
CA ASP A 365 28.48 -12.93 2.79
C ASP A 365 27.23 -13.35 1.98
N PRO A 366 26.69 -14.56 2.21
CA PRO A 366 25.51 -15.03 1.50
C PRO A 366 24.23 -14.29 1.92
N PRO A 367 23.19 -14.29 1.06
CA PRO A 367 21.90 -13.70 1.38
C PRO A 367 21.19 -14.47 2.49
N THR A 368 20.40 -13.75 3.29
CA THR A 368 19.60 -14.35 4.36
C THR A 368 18.26 -14.82 3.84
N TYR A 369 17.95 -16.09 4.04
CA TYR A 369 16.66 -16.66 3.68
C TYR A 369 16.02 -17.35 4.89
N ASN A 370 14.79 -16.96 5.18
CA ASN A 370 13.97 -17.54 6.24
C ASN A 370 12.74 -18.18 5.58
N ARG A 371 12.53 -19.48 5.80
CA ARG A 371 11.34 -20.17 5.29
C ARG A 371 10.10 -19.70 6.06
N THR A 372 9.21 -18.97 5.39
CA THR A 372 7.96 -18.49 6.00
C THR A 372 6.75 -19.29 5.54
N ASN A 373 5.83 -19.56 6.46
CA ASN A 373 4.50 -20.06 6.16
C ASN A 373 3.53 -18.88 6.02
N LYS A 374 2.30 -19.13 5.55
CA LYS A 374 1.25 -18.10 5.43
C LYS A 374 1.02 -17.32 6.74
N PHE A 375 1.18 -17.99 7.87
CA PHE A 375 1.06 -17.39 9.21
C PHE A 375 2.29 -16.56 9.60
N THR A 376 3.50 -17.09 9.43
CA THR A 376 4.74 -16.42 9.88
C THR A 376 5.21 -15.32 8.95
N HIS A 377 4.76 -15.31 7.70
CA HIS A 377 5.15 -14.31 6.70
C HIS A 377 4.84 -12.88 7.16
N GLY A 378 3.65 -12.62 7.72
CA GLY A 378 3.30 -11.28 8.21
C GLY A 378 4.22 -10.78 9.33
N PHE A 379 4.59 -11.67 10.27
CA PHE A 379 5.52 -11.34 11.35
C PHE A 379 6.95 -11.16 10.86
N GLN A 380 7.38 -11.93 9.85
CA GLN A 380 8.70 -11.79 9.25
C GLN A 380 8.82 -10.44 8.51
N VAL A 381 7.81 -10.07 7.71
CA VAL A 381 7.79 -8.77 7.02
C VAL A 381 7.86 -7.60 8.01
N LEU A 382 7.20 -7.71 9.17
CA LEU A 382 7.28 -6.69 10.22
C LEU A 382 8.71 -6.52 10.78
N ILE A 383 9.47 -7.61 10.89
CA ILE A 383 10.87 -7.57 11.33
C ILE A 383 11.79 -7.05 10.22
N ASP A 384 11.60 -7.56 9.00
CA ASP A 384 12.41 -7.17 7.85
C ASP A 384 12.26 -5.69 7.52
N ALA A 385 11.12 -5.08 7.86
CA ALA A 385 10.88 -3.64 7.75
C ALA A 385 11.79 -2.80 8.68
N TYR A 386 12.23 -3.34 9.81
CA TYR A 386 13.23 -2.69 10.66
C TYR A 386 14.65 -2.88 10.10
N GLY A 387 14.92 -4.07 9.58
CA GLY A 387 16.17 -4.40 8.91
C GLY A 387 16.31 -5.89 8.68
N VAL A 388 16.96 -6.26 7.58
CA VAL A 388 17.26 -7.65 7.27
C VAL A 388 18.37 -8.15 8.21
N ALA A 389 18.15 -9.30 8.84
CA ALA A 389 19.12 -9.90 9.77
C ALA A 389 20.43 -10.29 9.06
N ASN A 390 21.54 -10.41 9.81
CA ASN A 390 22.77 -10.94 9.22
C ASN A 390 22.66 -12.46 8.98
N TYR A 391 23.52 -12.97 8.10
CA TYR A 391 23.55 -14.38 7.78
C TYR A 391 23.82 -15.25 9.02
N ARG A 392 22.95 -16.25 9.21
CA ARG A 392 22.94 -17.21 10.34
C ARG A 392 22.76 -16.58 11.72
N GLU A 393 22.30 -15.34 11.77
CA GLU A 393 21.86 -14.71 13.01
C GLU A 393 20.54 -15.34 13.52
N VAL A 394 20.34 -15.33 14.84
CA VAL A 394 19.07 -15.75 15.43
C VAL A 394 17.96 -14.80 14.99
N ASN A 395 16.94 -15.37 14.36
CA ASN A 395 15.77 -14.63 13.90
C ASN A 395 14.88 -14.28 15.11
N PRO A 396 14.49 -13.00 15.30
CA PRO A 396 13.53 -12.63 16.35
C PRO A 396 12.08 -13.07 16.05
N ALA A 397 11.75 -13.43 14.81
CA ALA A 397 10.37 -13.75 14.37
C ALA A 397 9.64 -14.80 15.21
N PRO A 398 10.25 -15.95 15.59
CA PRO A 398 9.58 -16.93 16.42
C PRO A 398 9.07 -16.35 17.75
N TYR A 399 9.79 -15.40 18.32
CA TYR A 399 9.45 -14.79 19.60
C TYR A 399 8.43 -13.67 19.43
N THR A 400 8.59 -12.83 18.41
CA THR A 400 7.66 -11.73 18.14
C THR A 400 6.25 -12.20 17.82
N ILE A 401 6.07 -13.41 17.28
CA ILE A 401 4.74 -14.02 17.06
C ILE A 401 3.85 -13.95 18.31
N ILE A 402 4.44 -14.15 19.50
CA ILE A 402 3.71 -14.13 20.78
C ILE A 402 3.95 -12.83 21.54
N THR A 403 5.20 -12.37 21.64
CA THR A 403 5.53 -11.22 22.49
C THR A 403 4.94 -9.92 21.95
N PHE A 404 4.87 -9.73 20.62
CA PHE A 404 4.31 -8.51 20.05
C PHE A 404 2.80 -8.38 20.31
N PRO A 405 1.95 -9.38 19.99
CA PRO A 405 0.52 -9.31 20.35
C PRO A 405 0.26 -9.23 21.86
N PHE A 406 1.09 -9.89 22.68
CA PHE A 406 0.97 -9.82 24.14
C PHE A 406 1.26 -8.41 24.68
N LEU A 407 2.34 -7.75 24.23
CA LEU A 407 2.66 -6.39 24.65
C LEU A 407 1.59 -5.40 24.18
N PHE A 408 1.08 -5.57 22.96
CA PHE A 408 -0.07 -4.80 22.47
C PHE A 408 -1.28 -4.96 23.39
N ALA A 409 -1.60 -6.20 23.78
CA ALA A 409 -2.72 -6.48 24.66
C ALA A 409 -2.59 -5.89 26.07
N VAL A 410 -1.38 -5.77 26.62
CA VAL A 410 -1.15 -5.10 27.91
C VAL A 410 -1.47 -3.61 27.83
N MET A 411 -1.21 -2.97 26.68
CA MET A 411 -1.54 -1.57 26.40
C MET A 411 -3.03 -1.38 26.07
N PHE A 412 -3.61 -2.32 25.31
CA PHE A 412 -4.99 -2.30 24.82
C PHE A 412 -5.84 -3.39 25.50
N GLY A 413 -5.81 -3.43 26.83
CA GLY A 413 -6.50 -4.46 27.61
C GLY A 413 -7.96 -4.11 27.86
N ASP A 414 -8.86 -4.54 26.97
CA ASP A 414 -10.32 -4.42 27.09
C ASP A 414 -10.98 -5.62 26.40
N VAL A 415 -11.86 -6.32 27.12
CA VAL A 415 -12.56 -7.51 26.61
C VAL A 415 -13.47 -7.17 25.44
N GLY A 416 -14.20 -6.05 25.51
CA GLY A 416 -15.19 -5.64 24.51
C GLY A 416 -14.53 -5.24 23.20
N HIS A 417 -13.56 -4.33 23.26
CA HIS A 417 -12.81 -3.90 22.07
C HIS A 417 -11.97 -5.05 21.49
N GLY A 418 -11.34 -5.87 22.34
CA GLY A 418 -10.59 -7.06 21.90
C GLY A 418 -11.46 -8.06 21.15
N LEU A 419 -12.71 -8.28 21.60
CA LEU A 419 -13.68 -9.13 20.92
C LEU A 419 -14.05 -8.62 19.52
N LEU A 420 -14.30 -7.31 19.37
CA LEU A 420 -14.60 -6.71 18.07
C LEU A 420 -13.44 -6.89 17.07
N ILE A 421 -12.21 -6.65 17.54
CA ILE A 421 -11.00 -6.84 16.73
C ILE A 421 -10.83 -8.31 16.35
N ALA A 422 -11.00 -9.24 17.29
CA ALA A 422 -10.88 -10.67 17.05
C ALA A 422 -11.94 -11.18 16.06
N LEU A 423 -13.18 -10.69 16.15
CA LEU A 423 -14.26 -11.04 15.22
C LEU A 423 -13.99 -10.51 13.81
N PHE A 424 -13.56 -9.26 13.68
CA PHE A 424 -13.22 -8.67 12.38
C PHE A 424 -12.04 -9.41 11.72
N ALA A 425 -10.98 -9.69 12.48
CA ALA A 425 -9.85 -10.47 12.00
C ALA A 425 -10.21 -11.92 11.67
N GLY A 426 -11.04 -12.55 12.50
CA GLY A 426 -11.57 -13.89 12.26
C GLY A 426 -12.36 -13.97 10.96
N TRP A 427 -13.21 -12.98 10.68
CA TRP A 427 -13.93 -12.87 9.41
C TRP A 427 -12.97 -12.76 8.20
N MET A 428 -11.90 -11.96 8.30
CA MET A 428 -10.89 -11.86 7.24
C MET A 428 -10.15 -13.18 7.00
N VAL A 429 -9.82 -13.92 8.07
CA VAL A 429 -9.17 -15.24 7.98
C VAL A 429 -10.10 -16.28 7.37
N MET A 430 -11.39 -16.30 7.77
CA MET A 430 -12.38 -17.24 7.20
C MET A 430 -12.66 -17.01 5.71
N ARG A 431 -12.65 -15.73 5.25
CA ARG A 431 -12.90 -15.36 3.85
C ARG A 431 -11.63 -15.02 3.06
N GLU A 432 -10.50 -15.65 3.40
CA GLU A 432 -9.20 -15.35 2.78
C GLU A 432 -9.20 -15.49 1.24
N LYS A 433 -9.68 -16.62 0.69
CA LYS A 433 -9.66 -16.89 -0.76
C LYS A 433 -10.44 -15.85 -1.60
N PRO A 434 -11.73 -15.55 -1.32
CA PRO A 434 -12.48 -14.58 -2.11
C PRO A 434 -11.95 -13.15 -1.93
N LEU A 435 -11.45 -12.80 -0.74
CA LEU A 435 -10.88 -11.46 -0.50
C LEU A 435 -9.54 -11.28 -1.22
N ALA A 436 -8.68 -12.31 -1.25
CA ALA A 436 -7.42 -12.27 -1.99
C ALA A 436 -7.63 -12.17 -3.51
N ALA A 437 -8.70 -12.78 -4.03
CA ALA A 437 -9.07 -12.69 -5.44
C ALA A 437 -9.54 -11.29 -5.85
N LYS A 438 -10.18 -10.56 -4.93
CA LYS A 438 -10.62 -9.18 -5.14
C LYS A 438 -9.44 -8.23 -4.90
N LYS A 439 -8.60 -8.03 -5.91
CA LYS A 439 -7.54 -7.00 -5.88
C LYS A 439 -8.18 -5.64 -5.62
N SER A 440 -7.89 -5.05 -4.48
CA SER A 440 -8.32 -3.68 -4.14
C SER A 440 -7.16 -2.72 -4.27
N ASP A 441 -7.42 -1.56 -4.88
CA ASP A 441 -6.44 -0.49 -5.01
C ASP A 441 -6.25 0.30 -3.69
N ASN A 442 -7.08 0.05 -2.68
CA ASN A 442 -6.97 0.68 -1.37
C ASN A 442 -5.79 0.10 -0.58
N GLU A 443 -4.72 0.87 -0.46
CA GLU A 443 -3.50 0.50 0.28
C GLU A 443 -3.78 0.09 1.73
N ILE A 444 -4.66 0.83 2.42
CA ILE A 444 -5.06 0.54 3.80
C ILE A 444 -5.60 -0.89 3.90
N TRP A 445 -6.51 -1.27 3.01
CA TRP A 445 -7.08 -2.61 3.02
C TRP A 445 -6.02 -3.70 2.80
N ASN A 446 -5.08 -3.47 1.88
CA ASN A 446 -4.00 -4.42 1.59
C ASN A 446 -3.07 -4.63 2.80
N ILE A 447 -2.77 -3.57 3.56
CA ILE A 447 -1.97 -3.65 4.79
C ILE A 447 -2.73 -4.45 5.86
N PHE A 448 -4.00 -4.15 6.11
CA PHE A 448 -4.83 -4.86 7.08
C PHE A 448 -4.99 -6.35 6.71
N PHE A 449 -5.22 -6.65 5.43
CA PHE A 449 -5.34 -8.02 4.95
C PHE A 449 -4.02 -8.79 5.05
N GLY A 450 -2.89 -8.14 4.75
CA GLY A 450 -1.55 -8.70 4.94
C GLY A 450 -1.26 -9.07 6.40
N GLY A 451 -1.71 -8.23 7.35
CA GLY A 451 -1.56 -8.41 8.79
C GLY A 451 -2.65 -9.23 9.49
N ARG A 452 -3.56 -9.91 8.76
CA ARG A 452 -4.76 -10.57 9.33
C ARG A 452 -4.49 -11.50 10.53
N TYR A 453 -3.41 -12.29 10.48
CA TYR A 453 -3.05 -13.20 11.57
C TYR A 453 -2.50 -12.46 12.80
N ILE A 454 -1.82 -11.33 12.58
CA ILE A 454 -1.31 -10.47 13.66
C ILE A 454 -2.49 -9.84 14.40
N ILE A 455 -3.45 -9.28 13.66
CA ILE A 455 -4.65 -8.64 14.23
C ILE A 455 -5.50 -9.66 15.00
N PHE A 456 -5.62 -10.88 14.46
CA PHE A 456 -6.34 -11.95 15.14
C PHE A 456 -5.70 -12.28 16.51
N LEU A 457 -4.37 -12.46 16.56
CA LEU A 457 -3.67 -12.68 17.81
C LEU A 457 -3.76 -11.49 18.77
N MET A 458 -3.64 -10.25 18.26
CA MET A 458 -3.80 -9.03 19.08
C MET A 458 -5.17 -8.98 19.75
N GLY A 459 -6.24 -9.32 19.04
CA GLY A 459 -7.60 -9.40 19.59
C GLY A 459 -7.72 -10.47 20.67
N VAL A 460 -7.20 -11.68 20.44
CA VAL A 460 -7.26 -12.79 21.41
C VAL A 460 -6.48 -12.46 22.69
N PHE A 461 -5.25 -11.94 22.56
CA PHE A 461 -4.47 -11.51 23.73
C PHE A 461 -5.13 -10.34 24.45
N SER A 462 -5.76 -9.39 23.74
CA SER A 462 -6.48 -8.25 24.32
C SER A 462 -7.70 -8.70 25.15
N ILE A 463 -8.42 -9.75 24.71
CA ILE A 463 -9.47 -10.38 25.52
C ILE A 463 -8.87 -10.95 26.81
N TYR A 464 -7.76 -11.67 26.72
CA TYR A 464 -7.09 -12.25 27.90
C TYR A 464 -6.62 -11.17 28.89
N THR A 465 -5.96 -10.11 28.43
CA THR A 465 -5.52 -9.02 29.32
C THR A 465 -6.67 -8.16 29.82
N GLY A 466 -7.72 -7.96 29.01
CA GLY A 466 -8.95 -7.29 29.41
C GLY A 466 -9.66 -8.04 30.54
N LEU A 467 -9.66 -9.38 30.49
CA LEU A 467 -10.15 -10.23 31.58
C LEU A 467 -9.30 -10.12 32.85
N ILE A 468 -7.97 -10.02 32.72
CA ILE A 468 -7.07 -9.77 33.87
C ILE A 468 -7.34 -8.39 34.49
N TYR A 469 -7.52 -7.36 33.68
CA TYR A 469 -7.87 -6.02 34.17
C TYR A 469 -9.33 -5.92 34.64
N ASN A 470 -10.15 -6.92 34.32
CA ASN A 470 -11.58 -6.96 34.56
C ASN A 470 -12.29 -5.70 33.99
N ASP A 471 -12.00 -5.37 32.73
CA ASP A 471 -12.57 -4.21 32.03
C ASP A 471 -13.19 -4.63 30.70
N MET A 472 -14.48 -4.33 30.54
CA MET A 472 -15.29 -4.52 29.34
C MET A 472 -16.06 -3.23 29.08
N PHE A 473 -15.67 -2.47 28.07
CA PHE A 473 -16.29 -1.16 27.75
C PHE A 473 -16.41 -0.24 28.97
N ALA A 474 -15.33 -0.13 29.77
CA ALA A 474 -15.31 0.64 31.02
C ALA A 474 -16.25 0.12 32.13
N ARG A 475 -16.61 -1.17 32.11
CA ARG A 475 -17.41 -1.85 33.15
C ARG A 475 -16.71 -3.13 33.60
N SER A 476 -16.83 -3.46 34.88
CA SER A 476 -16.26 -4.69 35.46
C SER A 476 -17.26 -5.84 35.42
N LEU A 477 -16.74 -7.07 35.33
CA LEU A 477 -17.51 -8.31 35.37
C LEU A 477 -17.40 -8.94 36.75
N ASN A 478 -18.54 -9.18 37.40
CA ASN A 478 -18.58 -9.88 38.68
C ASN A 478 -18.79 -11.38 38.48
N ILE A 479 -17.70 -12.13 38.29
CA ILE A 479 -17.73 -13.58 37.99
C ILE A 479 -17.68 -14.42 39.28
N PHE A 480 -16.79 -14.08 40.23
CA PHE A 480 -16.55 -14.88 41.45
C PHE A 480 -17.11 -14.25 42.74
N GLY A 481 -17.75 -13.08 42.64
CA GLY A 481 -18.15 -12.29 43.81
C GLY A 481 -17.01 -11.40 44.32
N SER A 482 -17.33 -10.15 44.66
CA SER A 482 -16.40 -9.21 45.31
C SER A 482 -15.93 -9.77 46.65
N HIS A 483 -14.62 -9.67 46.91
CA HIS A 483 -14.03 -10.05 48.19
C HIS A 483 -14.04 -8.89 49.20
N TRP A 484 -14.53 -7.73 48.77
CA TRP A 484 -14.90 -6.61 49.63
C TRP A 484 -16.38 -6.70 49.98
N LYS A 485 -16.67 -6.53 51.27
CA LYS A 485 -18.02 -6.54 51.85
C LYS A 485 -18.27 -5.23 52.57
N ILE A 486 -19.51 -4.78 52.52
CA ILE A 486 -19.98 -3.59 53.21
C ILE A 486 -20.69 -4.08 54.48
N ASN A 487 -20.03 -4.03 55.63
CA ASN A 487 -20.58 -4.54 56.91
C ASN A 487 -21.19 -3.43 57.78
N PHE A 488 -21.79 -2.39 57.18
CA PHE A 488 -22.46 -1.33 57.93
C PHE A 488 -23.90 -1.69 58.29
N ASN A 489 -24.30 -1.43 59.53
CA ASN A 489 -25.68 -1.61 59.97
C ASN A 489 -26.57 -0.45 59.49
N LYS A 490 -27.90 -0.67 59.44
CA LYS A 490 -28.86 0.39 59.08
C LYS A 490 -28.75 1.64 59.95
N SER A 491 -28.32 1.51 61.21
CA SER A 491 -28.04 2.62 62.13
C SER A 491 -26.85 3.47 61.70
N ASP A 492 -25.84 2.87 61.07
CA ASP A 492 -24.62 3.57 60.64
C ASP A 492 -24.91 4.35 59.36
N PHE A 493 -25.71 3.80 58.45
CA PHE A 493 -26.21 4.54 57.29
C PHE A 493 -27.03 5.78 57.67
N ILE A 494 -27.85 5.71 58.72
CA ILE A 494 -28.59 6.88 59.24
C ILE A 494 -27.61 7.92 59.80
N ARG A 495 -26.56 7.50 60.53
CA ARG A 495 -25.52 8.42 61.03
C ARG A 495 -24.73 9.09 59.91
N PHE A 496 -24.38 8.35 58.85
CA PHE A 496 -23.69 8.91 57.68
C PHE A 496 -24.57 9.88 56.89
N ALA A 497 -25.87 9.59 56.81
CA ALA A 497 -26.87 10.47 56.19
C ALA A 497 -27.03 11.79 56.97
N ASP A 498 -27.10 11.73 58.31
CA ASP A 498 -27.17 12.92 59.18
C ASP A 498 -25.88 13.76 59.11
N GLN A 499 -24.73 13.14 58.84
CA GLN A 499 -23.42 13.81 58.76
C GLN A 499 -23.02 14.28 57.34
N ASN A 500 -23.89 14.13 56.33
CA ASN A 500 -23.59 14.48 54.92
C ASN A 500 -22.30 13.83 54.36
N VAL A 501 -21.95 12.63 54.80
CA VAL A 501 -20.76 11.92 54.33
C VAL A 501 -21.01 11.35 52.94
N LYS A 502 -20.29 11.87 51.92
CA LYS A 502 -20.47 11.49 50.50
C LYS A 502 -19.64 10.28 50.07
N GLU A 503 -18.56 9.97 50.78
CA GLU A 503 -17.65 8.87 50.48
C GLU A 503 -17.42 8.04 51.74
N ILE A 504 -17.49 6.71 51.59
CA ILE A 504 -17.27 5.76 52.68
C ILE A 504 -15.92 5.09 52.44
N GLU A 505 -15.03 5.16 53.42
CA GLU A 505 -13.76 4.44 53.43
C GLU A 505 -13.97 3.07 54.07
N LEU A 506 -13.55 2.02 53.37
CA LEU A 506 -13.56 0.65 53.88
C LEU A 506 -12.19 0.33 54.46
N ASP A 507 -12.13 -0.13 55.70
CA ASP A 507 -10.88 -0.44 56.36
C ASP A 507 -10.41 -1.86 55.98
N PRO A 508 -9.26 -1.99 55.29
CA PRO A 508 -8.72 -3.30 54.91
C PRO A 508 -8.22 -4.13 56.11
N ALA A 509 -8.03 -3.57 57.31
CA ALA A 509 -7.65 -4.31 58.50
C ALA A 509 -8.86 -4.94 59.23
N THR A 510 -10.07 -4.51 58.89
CA THR A 510 -11.32 -4.97 59.52
C THR A 510 -12.01 -6.05 58.65
N ALA A 511 -13.13 -6.60 59.12
CA ALA A 511 -13.94 -7.62 58.43
C ALA A 511 -14.54 -7.17 57.07
N ASP A 512 -14.34 -5.92 56.67
CA ASP A 512 -14.78 -5.34 55.39
C ASP A 512 -14.02 -5.93 54.19
N TYR A 513 -12.81 -6.47 54.43
CA TYR A 513 -12.07 -7.26 53.46
C TYR A 513 -11.93 -8.71 53.94
N ILE A 514 -12.25 -9.68 53.07
CA ILE A 514 -12.21 -11.13 53.36
C ILE A 514 -10.75 -11.65 53.46
N GLN A 515 -9.73 -10.77 53.36
CA GLN A 515 -8.29 -11.09 53.43
C GLN A 515 -7.79 -12.10 52.39
N THR A 516 -8.57 -12.31 51.34
CA THR A 516 -8.24 -13.22 50.24
C THR A 516 -8.33 -12.45 48.93
N PRO A 517 -7.30 -12.53 48.06
CA PRO A 517 -7.31 -11.82 46.79
C PRO A 517 -8.37 -12.42 45.85
N TYR A 518 -8.93 -11.58 44.97
CA TYR A 518 -9.87 -12.03 43.96
C TYR A 518 -9.23 -13.12 43.08
N PRO A 519 -9.88 -14.28 42.85
CA PRO A 519 -9.23 -15.43 42.21
C PRO A 519 -8.67 -15.19 40.81
N PHE A 520 -9.24 -14.26 40.04
CA PHE A 520 -8.83 -14.03 38.65
C PHE A 520 -8.99 -12.56 38.24
N GLY A 521 -7.87 -11.87 38.07
CA GLY A 521 -7.85 -10.47 37.66
C GLY A 521 -8.06 -9.49 38.81
N ILE A 522 -8.67 -8.34 38.52
CA ILE A 522 -8.91 -7.27 39.50
C ILE A 522 -10.34 -7.37 40.05
N ASP A 523 -10.50 -7.14 41.35
CA ASP A 523 -11.80 -7.17 42.01
C ASP A 523 -12.77 -6.13 41.38
N PRO A 524 -14.01 -6.52 41.03
CA PRO A 524 -15.01 -5.61 40.44
C PRO A 524 -15.29 -4.34 41.24
N ILE A 525 -15.12 -4.35 42.56
CA ILE A 525 -15.43 -3.21 43.45
C ILE A 525 -14.60 -1.96 43.12
N TRP A 526 -13.39 -2.14 42.57
CA TRP A 526 -12.51 -1.03 42.20
C TRP A 526 -13.12 -0.17 41.08
N GLN A 527 -14.08 -0.68 40.30
CA GLN A 527 -14.74 0.11 39.27
C GLN A 527 -15.67 1.18 39.86
N THR A 528 -16.26 0.92 41.02
CA THR A 528 -17.16 1.83 41.73
C THR A 528 -16.45 2.75 42.71
N ALA A 529 -15.20 2.46 43.06
CA ALA A 529 -14.44 3.22 44.06
C ALA A 529 -13.91 4.56 43.51
N SER A 530 -13.95 5.62 44.33
CA SER A 530 -13.41 6.95 43.99
C SER A 530 -11.88 6.93 43.85
N ASN A 531 -11.20 6.08 44.62
CA ASN A 531 -9.74 5.92 44.63
C ASN A 531 -9.18 4.91 43.60
N LYS A 532 -10.01 4.43 42.65
CA LYS A 532 -9.63 3.49 41.58
C LYS A 532 -8.31 3.83 40.88
N ILE A 533 -8.16 5.10 40.49
CA ILE A 533 -7.01 5.55 39.69
C ILE A 533 -5.70 5.40 40.48
N ARG A 534 -5.72 5.66 41.79
CA ARG A 534 -4.52 5.55 42.64
C ARG A 534 -4.05 4.09 42.71
N PHE A 535 -4.98 3.16 42.91
CA PHE A 535 -4.68 1.72 42.95
C PHE A 535 -4.20 1.20 41.58
N LEU A 536 -4.97 1.43 40.52
CA LEU A 536 -4.66 0.90 39.19
C LEU A 536 -3.37 1.47 38.60
N ASN A 537 -3.09 2.75 38.82
CA ASN A 537 -1.86 3.35 38.31
C ASN A 537 -0.62 2.74 39.00
N ALA A 538 -0.69 2.55 40.33
CA ALA A 538 0.38 1.90 41.08
C ALA A 538 0.60 0.45 40.64
N PHE A 539 -0.48 -0.30 40.35
CA PHE A 539 -0.40 -1.66 39.83
C PHE A 539 0.18 -1.71 38.41
N LYS A 540 -0.39 -0.94 37.47
CA LYS A 540 0.04 -0.93 36.06
C LYS A 540 1.47 -0.45 35.89
N MET A 541 1.91 0.56 36.64
CA MET A 541 3.30 1.03 36.61
C MET A 541 4.29 -0.09 36.99
N LYS A 542 4.01 -0.83 38.07
CA LYS A 542 4.85 -1.96 38.51
C LYS A 542 4.84 -3.10 37.49
N LEU A 543 3.66 -3.47 36.99
CA LEU A 543 3.51 -4.52 35.99
C LEU A 543 4.32 -4.20 34.71
N SER A 544 4.26 -2.97 34.22
CA SER A 544 5.01 -2.51 33.04
C SER A 544 6.53 -2.63 33.24
N ILE A 545 7.03 -2.28 34.43
CA ILE A 545 8.45 -2.43 34.76
C ILE A 545 8.86 -3.90 34.78
N ILE A 546 8.06 -4.77 35.41
CA ILE A 546 8.35 -6.21 35.49
C ILE A 546 8.43 -6.83 34.09
N ILE A 547 7.42 -6.58 33.25
CA ILE A 547 7.38 -7.10 31.88
C ILE A 547 8.56 -6.54 31.06
N GLY A 548 8.85 -5.24 31.17
CA GLY A 548 9.94 -4.59 30.44
C GLY A 548 11.31 -5.15 30.79
N VAL A 549 11.62 -5.34 32.08
CA VAL A 549 12.91 -5.90 32.52
C VAL A 549 13.08 -7.34 32.08
N LEU A 550 12.04 -8.17 32.20
CA LEU A 550 12.10 -9.56 31.74
C LEU A 550 12.26 -9.66 30.22
N HIS A 551 11.56 -8.81 29.45
CA HIS A 551 11.69 -8.77 27.98
C HIS A 551 13.11 -8.35 27.56
N MET A 552 13.68 -7.31 28.17
CA MET A 552 15.05 -6.88 27.87
C MET A 552 16.08 -7.95 28.23
N LEU A 553 15.92 -8.62 29.38
CA LEU A 553 16.81 -9.70 29.81
C LEU A 553 16.75 -10.88 28.83
N PHE A 554 15.56 -11.22 28.34
CA PHE A 554 15.38 -12.22 27.29
C PHE A 554 16.10 -11.84 26.00
N GLY A 555 15.99 -10.58 25.55
CA GLY A 555 16.71 -10.08 24.37
C GLY A 555 18.22 -10.18 24.51
N VAL A 556 18.78 -9.80 25.66
CA VAL A 556 20.22 -9.95 25.93
C VAL A 556 20.62 -11.42 25.96
N ALA A 557 19.80 -12.32 26.51
CA ALA A 557 20.08 -13.76 26.51
C ALA A 557 20.21 -14.34 25.09
N LEU A 558 19.42 -13.86 24.11
CA LEU A 558 19.54 -14.26 22.70
C LEU A 558 20.90 -13.93 22.10
N SER A 559 21.54 -12.83 22.52
CA SER A 559 22.88 -12.45 22.05
C SER A 559 23.95 -13.49 22.39
N LEU A 560 23.80 -14.23 23.50
CA LEU A 560 24.71 -15.32 23.87
C LEU A 560 24.68 -16.46 22.85
N TRP A 561 23.49 -16.82 22.34
CA TRP A 561 23.36 -17.86 21.32
C TRP A 561 24.05 -17.45 20.01
N ASN A 562 23.98 -16.18 19.63
CA ASN A 562 24.71 -15.64 18.47
C ASN A 562 26.22 -15.72 18.69
N MET A 563 26.73 -15.18 19.81
CA MET A 563 28.17 -15.18 20.10
C MET A 563 28.76 -16.59 20.19
N ARG A 564 28.01 -17.55 20.77
CA ARG A 564 28.41 -18.96 20.86
C ARG A 564 28.43 -19.62 19.48
N TYR A 565 27.48 -19.30 18.60
CA TYR A 565 27.43 -19.84 17.24
C TYR A 565 28.58 -19.34 16.36
N PHE A 566 28.84 -18.03 16.37
CA PHE A 566 29.97 -17.42 15.63
C PHE A 566 31.34 -17.66 16.30
N LYS A 567 31.40 -18.45 17.39
CA LYS A 567 32.62 -18.77 18.14
C LYS A 567 33.40 -17.52 18.62
N LYS A 568 32.72 -16.39 18.85
CA LYS A 568 33.32 -15.13 19.32
C LYS A 568 33.45 -15.13 20.84
N GLN A 569 34.35 -15.97 21.37
CA GLN A 569 34.52 -16.14 22.83
C GLN A 569 34.90 -14.84 23.57
N THR A 570 35.65 -13.95 22.93
CA THR A 570 36.04 -12.66 23.54
C THR A 570 34.82 -11.80 23.86
N ASP A 571 33.83 -11.77 22.96
CA ASP A 571 32.64 -10.94 23.12
C ASP A 571 31.76 -11.43 24.27
N ILE A 572 31.75 -12.73 24.56
CA ILE A 572 31.02 -13.30 25.70
C ILE A 572 31.55 -12.71 27.02
N TYR A 573 32.86 -12.69 27.22
CA TYR A 573 33.47 -12.20 28.46
C TYR A 573 33.48 -10.67 28.57
N THR A 574 33.66 -9.95 27.47
CA THR A 574 33.80 -8.48 27.50
C THR A 574 32.48 -7.73 27.39
N GLN A 575 31.47 -8.32 26.76
CA GLN A 575 30.22 -7.64 26.46
C GLN A 575 29.03 -8.31 27.15
N PHE A 576 28.80 -9.61 26.91
CA PHE A 576 27.61 -10.29 27.43
C PHE A 576 27.58 -10.35 28.96
N ILE A 577 28.64 -10.82 29.61
CA ILE A 577 28.68 -10.96 31.08
C ILE A 577 28.47 -9.61 31.78
N PRO A 578 29.23 -8.54 31.47
CA PRO A 578 29.02 -7.25 32.10
C PRO A 578 27.62 -6.66 31.85
N GLN A 579 27.05 -6.84 30.65
CA GLN A 579 25.69 -6.38 30.34
C GLN A 579 24.63 -7.08 31.18
N VAL A 580 24.72 -8.41 31.33
CA VAL A 580 23.78 -9.17 32.16
C VAL A 580 23.93 -8.80 33.63
N VAL A 581 25.16 -8.73 34.14
CA VAL A 581 25.43 -8.34 35.54
C VAL A 581 24.85 -6.95 35.83
N PHE A 582 25.12 -5.98 34.94
CA PHE A 582 24.59 -4.62 35.07
C PHE A 582 23.05 -4.58 35.11
N LEU A 583 22.39 -5.29 34.17
CA LEU A 583 20.93 -5.32 34.10
C LEU A 583 20.30 -6.01 35.31
N VAL A 584 20.87 -7.14 35.74
CA VAL A 584 20.37 -7.93 36.88
C VAL A 584 20.52 -7.16 38.19
N PHE A 585 21.66 -6.52 38.42
CA PHE A 585 21.94 -5.87 39.71
C PHE A 585 21.14 -4.59 39.94
N LEU A 586 20.80 -3.85 38.88
CA LEU A 586 19.99 -2.64 39.00
C LEU A 586 18.49 -2.95 38.82
N PHE A 587 18.12 -3.48 37.65
CA PHE A 587 16.72 -3.55 37.25
C PHE A 587 16.01 -4.80 37.75
N LEU A 588 16.65 -5.97 37.73
CA LEU A 588 16.03 -7.18 38.29
C LEU A 588 15.92 -7.09 39.81
N TYR A 589 16.88 -6.45 40.48
CA TYR A 589 16.78 -6.13 41.90
C TYR A 589 15.58 -5.22 42.21
N MET A 590 15.29 -4.21 41.38
CA MET A 590 14.09 -3.40 41.53
C MET A 590 12.80 -4.24 41.40
N VAL A 591 12.76 -5.17 40.45
CA VAL A 591 11.64 -6.13 40.31
C VAL A 591 11.51 -7.01 41.56
N PHE A 592 12.61 -7.49 42.11
CA PHE A 592 12.63 -8.25 43.37
C PHE A 592 12.03 -7.44 44.53
N LEU A 593 12.39 -6.16 44.68
CA LEU A 593 11.81 -5.28 45.71
C LEU A 593 10.28 -5.10 45.54
N MET A 594 9.77 -5.11 44.30
CA MET A 594 8.31 -5.04 44.05
C MET A 594 7.59 -6.29 44.55
N PHE A 595 8.10 -7.48 44.23
CA PHE A 595 7.53 -8.74 44.72
C PHE A 595 7.66 -8.86 46.23
N PHE A 596 8.81 -8.48 46.80
CA PHE A 596 9.01 -8.45 48.25
C PHE A 596 7.98 -7.55 48.92
N LYS A 597 7.77 -6.33 48.40
CA LYS A 597 6.78 -5.40 48.94
C LYS A 597 5.35 -5.95 48.88
N TRP A 598 4.99 -6.68 47.82
CA TRP A 598 3.65 -7.27 47.66
C TRP A 598 3.36 -8.42 48.63
N ILE A 599 4.39 -9.10 49.14
CA ILE A 599 4.24 -10.26 50.02
C ILE A 599 4.27 -9.87 51.50
N PHE A 600 5.17 -8.95 51.90
CA PHE A 600 5.48 -8.68 53.31
C PHE A 600 4.78 -7.46 53.94
N TYR A 601 4.10 -6.62 53.15
CA TYR A 601 3.38 -5.47 53.69
C TYR A 601 1.88 -5.70 53.52
N GLY A 602 1.18 -5.89 54.63
CA GLY A 602 -0.26 -6.13 54.69
C GLY A 602 -0.99 -5.20 55.67
N PRO A 603 -2.32 -5.08 55.55
CA PRO A 603 -3.13 -4.24 56.43
C PRO A 603 -3.29 -4.80 57.85
N MET A 604 -3.19 -6.13 58.01
CA MET A 604 -3.32 -6.86 59.29
C MET A 604 -1.99 -6.95 60.07
N GLU A 605 -0.88 -6.47 59.52
CA GLU A 605 0.42 -6.54 60.19
C GLU A 605 0.65 -5.30 61.08
N ASP A 606 0.94 -5.54 62.35
CA ASP A 606 1.34 -4.49 63.29
C ASP A 606 2.68 -3.84 62.87
N LEU A 607 3.01 -2.67 63.45
CA LEU A 607 4.33 -2.06 63.27
C LEU A 607 5.42 -3.07 63.65
N PRO A 608 6.45 -3.28 62.80
CA PRO A 608 6.98 -2.38 61.76
C PRO A 608 6.50 -2.64 60.31
N ASN A 609 5.68 -3.65 60.04
CA ASN A 609 5.27 -4.03 58.68
C ASN A 609 3.90 -3.46 58.25
N GLY A 610 3.29 -2.64 59.11
CA GLY A 610 2.02 -1.99 58.82
C GLY A 610 2.07 -1.01 57.61
N PRO A 611 0.90 -0.63 57.09
CA PRO A 611 0.76 0.17 55.86
C PRO A 611 1.40 1.57 55.95
N ALA A 612 1.47 2.16 57.16
CA ALA A 612 2.09 3.46 57.41
C ALA A 612 3.62 3.44 57.23
N CYS A 613 4.27 2.30 57.49
CA CYS A 613 5.71 2.14 57.40
C CYS A 613 6.18 1.54 56.07
N ALA A 614 5.28 1.31 55.10
CA ALA A 614 5.61 0.68 53.82
C ALA A 614 6.44 1.61 52.92
N PRO A 615 7.75 1.34 52.71
CA PRO A 615 8.64 2.28 52.04
C PRO A 615 8.34 2.43 50.54
N SER A 616 8.63 3.61 49.99
CA SER A 616 8.50 3.86 48.56
C SER A 616 9.68 3.23 47.81
N ILE A 617 9.37 2.35 46.85
CA ILE A 617 10.36 1.65 46.02
C ILE A 617 11.19 2.66 45.21
N LEU A 618 10.55 3.71 44.71
CA LEU A 618 11.21 4.77 43.93
C LEU A 618 12.30 5.48 44.76
N ILE A 619 11.95 5.92 45.98
CA ILE A 619 12.89 6.62 46.87
C ILE A 619 14.02 5.68 47.29
N THR A 620 13.69 4.42 47.58
CA THR A 620 14.67 3.38 47.91
C THR A 620 15.68 3.18 46.77
N PHE A 621 15.23 3.19 45.52
CA PHE A 621 16.07 3.06 44.33
C PHE A 621 16.92 4.33 44.07
N ILE A 622 16.35 5.52 44.25
CA ILE A 622 17.09 6.79 44.15
C ILE A 622 18.21 6.85 45.21
N ASN A 623 17.89 6.51 46.45
CA ASN A 623 18.86 6.52 47.55
C ASN A 623 19.96 5.48 47.38
N MET A 624 19.65 4.33 46.74
CA MET A 624 20.64 3.33 46.36
C MET A 624 21.69 3.89 45.40
N VAL A 625 21.29 4.65 44.37
CA VAL A 625 22.23 5.24 43.39
C VAL A 625 22.99 6.43 43.97
N LEU A 626 22.35 7.23 44.83
CA LEU A 626 22.96 8.42 45.45
C LEU A 626 23.74 8.14 46.74
N PHE A 627 23.83 6.87 47.18
CA PHE A 627 24.45 6.46 48.45
C PHE A 627 23.93 7.22 49.68
N LYS A 628 22.64 7.60 49.70
CA LYS A 628 22.01 8.29 50.83
C LYS A 628 21.33 7.28 51.76
N ALA A 629 21.46 7.50 53.08
CA ALA A 629 20.62 6.79 54.06
C ALA A 629 19.16 7.25 53.93
N GLY A 630 18.20 6.31 53.99
CA GLY A 630 16.78 6.63 53.87
C GLY A 630 16.27 7.39 55.10
N SER A 631 15.37 8.34 54.90
CA SER A 631 14.65 9.05 55.98
C SER A 631 13.38 8.29 56.36
N THR A 632 13.17 8.01 57.65
CA THR A 632 11.93 7.41 58.17
C THR A 632 11.01 8.44 58.81
N PRO A 633 9.68 8.24 58.77
CA PRO A 633 8.76 8.84 59.73
C PRO A 633 9.10 8.41 61.16
N SER A 634 8.77 9.24 62.17
CA SER A 634 9.15 9.08 63.59
C SER A 634 8.74 7.75 64.24
N ASP A 635 7.72 7.08 63.71
CA ASP A 635 7.08 5.93 64.34
C ASP A 635 7.57 4.58 63.76
N CYS A 636 8.44 4.60 62.75
CA CYS A 636 8.91 3.40 62.05
C CYS A 636 10.38 3.05 62.38
N ILE A 637 10.64 1.78 62.68
CA ILE A 637 11.93 1.27 63.20
C ILE A 637 13.07 1.36 62.16
N THR A 638 12.81 1.07 60.88
CA THR A 638 13.84 1.17 59.81
C THR A 638 13.26 1.56 58.45
N PRO A 639 14.00 2.33 57.61
CA PRO A 639 13.59 2.67 56.24
C PRO A 639 13.77 1.50 55.25
N TYR A 640 14.36 0.40 55.71
CA TYR A 640 14.73 -0.76 54.92
C TYR A 640 13.67 -1.86 55.06
N MET A 641 13.46 -2.60 53.97
CA MET A 641 12.49 -3.69 53.83
C MET A 641 12.99 -5.01 54.43
N PHE A 642 14.31 -5.25 54.47
CA PHE A 642 14.89 -6.48 55.01
C PHE A 642 16.25 -6.21 55.68
N PRO A 643 16.70 -7.06 56.63
CA PRO A 643 17.94 -6.84 57.35
C PRO A 643 19.16 -6.92 56.40
N GLY A 644 20.07 -5.95 56.50
CA GLY A 644 21.27 -5.89 55.65
C GLY A 644 21.07 -5.27 54.26
N GLN A 645 19.89 -4.71 53.95
CA GLN A 645 19.59 -4.13 52.64
C GLN A 645 20.60 -3.07 52.18
N TYR A 646 21.04 -2.18 53.08
CA TYR A 646 22.01 -1.13 52.73
C TYR A 646 23.35 -1.71 52.22
N GLY A 647 23.86 -2.74 52.89
CA GLY A 647 25.11 -3.41 52.49
C GLY A 647 24.98 -4.08 51.11
N ILE A 648 23.86 -4.76 50.85
CA ILE A 648 23.59 -5.39 49.55
C ILE A 648 23.47 -4.34 48.45
N GLN A 649 22.71 -3.26 48.67
CA GLN A 649 22.53 -2.18 47.70
C GLN A 649 23.85 -1.52 47.32
N MET A 650 24.69 -1.21 48.31
CA MET A 650 26.01 -0.63 48.07
C MET A 650 26.89 -1.57 47.24
N CYS A 651 26.91 -2.87 47.58
CA CYS A 651 27.67 -3.88 46.84
C CYS A 651 27.20 -3.99 45.38
N LEU A 652 25.89 -4.06 45.15
CA LEU A 652 25.29 -4.16 43.81
C LEU A 652 25.64 -2.95 42.93
N VAL A 653 25.53 -1.73 43.46
CA VAL A 653 25.87 -0.50 42.71
C VAL A 653 27.36 -0.44 42.38
N LEU A 654 28.23 -0.78 43.33
CA LEU A 654 29.68 -0.77 43.10
C LEU A 654 30.08 -1.77 41.99
N ILE A 655 29.51 -2.98 41.99
CA ILE A 655 29.78 -3.95 40.92
C ILE A 655 29.21 -3.46 39.58
N ALA A 656 28.00 -2.88 39.56
CA ALA A 656 27.43 -2.31 38.35
C ALA A 656 28.30 -1.17 37.78
N LEU A 657 28.88 -0.32 38.64
CA LEU A 657 29.77 0.75 38.22
C LEU A 657 31.09 0.22 37.66
N LEU A 658 31.64 -0.86 38.24
CA LEU A 658 32.84 -1.55 37.72
C LEU A 658 32.59 -2.21 36.33
N CYS A 659 31.36 -2.57 36.01
CA CYS A 659 31.02 -3.14 34.70
C CYS A 659 31.16 -2.12 33.54
N VAL A 660 31.00 -0.82 33.80
CA VAL A 660 31.12 0.23 32.78
C VAL A 660 32.52 0.30 32.17
N PRO A 661 33.62 0.50 32.95
CA PRO A 661 34.96 0.49 32.39
C PRO A 661 35.36 -0.89 31.85
N TRP A 662 34.81 -1.98 32.40
CA TRP A 662 35.02 -3.33 31.85
C TRP A 662 34.53 -3.39 30.39
N MET A 663 33.28 -3.02 30.11
CA MET A 663 32.75 -3.06 28.75
C MET A 663 33.52 -2.17 27.77
N LEU A 664 33.93 -0.98 28.22
CA LEU A 664 34.52 0.03 27.35
C LEU A 664 35.99 -0.27 27.01
N PHE A 665 36.79 -0.73 27.98
CA PHE A 665 38.23 -0.92 27.80
C PHE A 665 38.65 -2.37 27.51
N ALA A 666 37.91 -3.38 27.97
CA ALA A 666 38.38 -4.76 27.87
C ALA A 666 38.45 -5.26 26.42
N LYS A 667 37.44 -4.98 25.60
CA LYS A 667 37.40 -5.41 24.19
C LYS A 667 38.53 -4.80 23.34
N PRO A 668 38.71 -3.46 23.26
CA PRO A 668 39.79 -2.87 22.46
C PRO A 668 41.18 -3.31 22.95
N TYR A 669 41.36 -3.47 24.27
CA TYR A 669 42.61 -3.97 24.83
C TYR A 669 42.93 -5.41 24.37
N LEU A 670 41.96 -6.33 24.43
CA LEU A 670 42.15 -7.70 23.96
C LEU A 670 42.41 -7.76 22.45
N VAL A 671 41.71 -6.96 21.66
CA VAL A 671 41.94 -6.85 20.21
C VAL A 671 43.35 -6.33 19.93
N MET A 672 43.80 -5.27 20.61
CA MET A 672 45.16 -4.74 20.49
C MET A 672 46.21 -5.81 20.84
N LYS A 673 46.00 -6.55 21.94
CA LYS A 673 46.90 -7.64 22.35
C LYS A 673 46.96 -8.76 21.32
N SER A 674 45.82 -9.14 20.73
CA SER A 674 45.75 -10.15 19.68
C SER A 674 46.47 -9.70 18.39
N ARG A 675 46.33 -8.42 18.01
CA ARG A 675 47.04 -7.84 16.86
C ARG A 675 48.55 -7.85 17.09
N LYS A 676 49.04 -7.38 18.24
CA LYS A 676 50.47 -7.41 18.59
C LYS A 676 51.05 -8.82 18.55
N LYS A 677 50.33 -9.82 19.09
CA LYS A 677 50.74 -11.24 19.03
C LYS A 677 50.81 -11.78 17.60
N ARG A 678 49.86 -11.41 16.73
CA ARG A 678 49.89 -11.77 15.30
C ARG A 678 51.10 -11.16 14.61
N THR A 679 51.38 -9.87 14.83
CA THR A 679 52.55 -9.20 14.25
C THR A 679 53.87 -9.86 14.67
N SER A 680 54.02 -10.21 15.95
CA SER A 680 55.22 -10.91 16.44
C SER A 680 55.35 -12.34 15.90
N SER A 681 54.24 -13.04 15.62
CA SER A 681 54.27 -14.39 15.02
C SER A 681 54.60 -14.38 13.53
N THR A 682 54.18 -13.34 12.79
CA THR A 682 54.53 -13.18 11.37
C THR A 682 56.01 -12.86 11.18
N GLU A 683 56.64 -12.17 12.15
CA GLU A 683 58.09 -11.94 12.17
C GLU A 683 58.91 -13.20 12.45
N GLN A 684 58.33 -14.22 13.10
CA GLN A 684 59.01 -15.47 13.47
C GLN A 684 58.87 -16.61 12.45
N SER A 685 58.22 -16.39 11.30
CA SER A 685 58.14 -17.35 10.18
C SER A 685 59.13 -16.94 9.07
N PRO A 686 60.33 -17.56 8.96
CA PRO A 686 61.32 -17.19 7.94
C PRO A 686 60.99 -17.68 6.53
N TRP A 687 59.96 -18.52 6.37
CA TRP A 687 59.77 -19.33 5.15
C TRP A 687 58.99 -18.64 4.01
N TYR A 688 58.33 -17.51 4.25
CA TYR A 688 57.51 -16.85 3.21
C TYR A 688 58.18 -15.65 2.51
N ARG A 689 59.45 -15.35 2.82
CA ARG A 689 60.17 -14.19 2.27
C ARG A 689 61.06 -14.49 1.05
N ARG A 690 60.84 -15.61 0.36
CA ARG A 690 61.52 -15.95 -0.89
C ARG A 690 60.52 -16.45 -1.94
N LYS A 691 59.79 -15.54 -2.56
CA LYS A 691 59.29 -15.58 -3.96
C LYS A 691 58.36 -14.38 -4.18
N TRP A 692 59.00 -13.24 -4.41
CA TRP A 692 58.56 -12.19 -5.34
C TRP A 692 59.79 -11.83 -6.15
#